data_AF-A0A5C2SNL5-F1
#
_entry.id   AF-A0A5C2SNL5-F1
#
_cell.length_a   1.000
_cell.length_b   1.000
_cell.length_c   1.000
_cell.angle_alpha   90.00
_cell.angle_beta   90.00
_cell.angle_gamma   90.00
#
_symmetry.space_group_name_H-M   'P 1'
#
loop_
_entity.id
_entity.type
_entity.pdbx_description
1 polymer ?
#
loop_
_entity_poly.entity_id
_entity_poly.type
_entity_poly.pdbx_seq_one_letter_code
_entity_poly.pdbx_strand_id
1 'polypeptide(L)'
;MDDERRKLEEDRRFKEEDAVRPSAKEGLVYFTDRKGDPLNVRYGGLHAGDVPKYRLVDWGRKVLGLSPALSVVHRGRGGVEVAPFGRRRMPALTDSHSRRLLAAEPKRRLLASSEDKYKYIEVDGFLPLTTNRPRNDHQRYRDIEHSKHDYDSDDSDVSEESASSEDDETGTTRITARQAMIASLDAKVQTNPQDISSWLALCAHNVATAPLNMKNAKQTRAKLALAVLEKAFAKHPNNARSKTLRLKYLKAGEDVWEPKKLADEWEAAVKVDDVEIWLEWLDWRIRNVNNILENLADDAALVTKALAARGDDVGQLRVMWRVAVALRDAGFVERANALFQAQAELLFCMPQRLSDQPLNDQLDALEEFWDSEVPRLGEPGASGWAAWEASGRPEQPPPPNQRSEGEPRGHDPYSKWADSETLADCTRTLSLRPSDDDENADPFAVVLLSDVQPLLLPLRTPRAKDVFRRVWLAFMGLQVPGFVASLSERPEDNSDDRWACSQLVSPSYLASVFPADTAAKRITADAQAGVLIGRERKYGSGFGPVKNWGYETIAPLDALGSTKWTMWTSEDVQGVDASLAREIFRHCRLGAEDAEWDILNLAFEAAISLKSAVKVSKSLLANAHESMPHWAAHARLEALRGRLNDARKVYQTILIASHQTSPGSGTLWWDWAQMEWLARNDDVAQQVILMSSGVAGSGGTALLRAKRHLESLLTQELLQAPWREREPWIKIAGLLELLTSSSPQAALTVLDSYLDALQPSTPAHESLTVAALALLYNHAAVLKSPTPPALLRDRVERAVEVYPSNTAIMGIFLEAEKGQGIWGRVRTMLGEMTTEGTGKEKGVTRRVAEVWVANWEKGRWEAEVERIRNGLAAAVEDDRTRGSAILWKLYVAFEIRAGQPGRAKKVLYRALSECPLVKDLYLLAFGPLRAVFEVRELHDLSDTMIERGIRMRVGLEEVVGELEDTSETKAEAADSEDDGDEIEHDARELRRLMPY
;
A
#
# COMPACT_ATOMS: atom_id res chain seq x y z
N MET A 1 46.19 -8.56 -16.12
CA MET A 1 47.55 -8.01 -15.91
C MET A 1 48.05 -7.24 -17.13
N ASP A 2 47.89 -7.75 -18.36
CA ASP A 2 48.35 -7.03 -19.56
C ASP A 2 47.44 -5.88 -20.00
N ASP A 3 46.11 -5.98 -19.85
CA ASP A 3 45.20 -4.89 -20.23
C ASP A 3 45.31 -3.65 -19.33
N GLU A 4 45.55 -3.83 -18.03
CA GLU A 4 45.75 -2.70 -17.11
C GLU A 4 47.08 -1.99 -17.35
N ARG A 5 48.13 -2.74 -17.69
CA ARG A 5 49.41 -2.14 -18.11
C ARG A 5 49.28 -1.39 -19.42
N ARG A 6 48.55 -1.96 -20.39
CA ARG A 6 48.24 -1.30 -21.65
C ARG A 6 47.48 0.01 -21.45
N LYS A 7 46.48 -0.01 -20.57
CA LYS A 7 45.69 1.17 -20.24
C LYS A 7 46.51 2.23 -19.51
N LEU A 8 47.40 1.83 -18.60
CA LEU A 8 48.34 2.74 -17.92
C LEU A 8 49.35 3.34 -18.89
N GLU A 9 49.85 2.58 -19.87
CA GLU A 9 50.71 3.11 -20.93
C GLU A 9 49.96 4.04 -21.88
N GLU A 10 48.71 3.74 -22.22
CA GLU A 10 47.83 4.63 -22.98
C GLU A 10 47.56 5.93 -22.22
N ASP A 11 47.25 5.86 -20.92
CA ASP A 11 47.02 7.03 -20.06
C ASP A 11 48.30 7.85 -19.86
N ARG A 12 49.48 7.21 -19.77
CA ARG A 12 50.77 7.91 -19.67
C ARG A 12 51.12 8.61 -20.98
N ARG A 13 50.91 7.96 -22.12
CA ARG A 13 51.01 8.60 -23.44
C ARG A 13 50.02 9.74 -23.59
N PHE A 14 48.80 9.59 -23.09
CA PHE A 14 47.79 10.64 -23.13
C PHE A 14 48.23 11.88 -22.35
N LYS A 15 48.84 11.71 -21.17
CA LYS A 15 49.39 12.80 -20.35
C LYS A 15 50.64 13.45 -20.97
N GLU A 16 51.53 12.66 -21.56
CA GLU A 16 52.71 13.16 -22.27
C GLU A 16 52.31 13.92 -23.56
N GLU A 17 51.28 13.46 -24.28
CA GLU A 17 50.71 14.15 -25.45
C GLU A 17 49.89 15.40 -25.10
N ASP A 18 49.35 15.51 -23.88
CA ASP A 18 48.66 16.73 -23.40
C ASP A 18 49.64 17.83 -22.98
N ALA A 19 50.80 17.46 -22.44
CA ALA A 19 51.82 18.40 -21.95
C ALA A 19 52.59 19.13 -23.06
N VAL A 20 52.59 18.60 -24.29
CA VAL A 20 53.30 19.19 -25.46
C VAL A 20 52.35 19.95 -26.40
N ARG A 21 51.07 20.14 -26.04
CA ARG A 21 50.08 20.77 -26.94
C ARG A 21 50.31 22.27 -27.08
N PRO A 22 50.66 22.80 -28.27
CA PRO A 22 50.51 24.22 -28.52
C PRO A 22 49.03 24.56 -28.42
N SER A 23 48.71 25.59 -27.64
CA SER A 23 47.37 26.15 -27.51
C SER A 23 46.79 26.39 -28.91
N ALA A 24 45.68 25.72 -29.24
CA ALA A 24 44.99 25.90 -30.52
C ALA A 24 44.50 27.35 -30.79
N LYS A 25 44.75 28.28 -29.86
CA LYS A 25 44.40 29.70 -29.93
C LYS A 25 45.52 30.61 -30.43
N GLU A 26 46.77 30.15 -30.50
CA GLU A 26 47.87 30.99 -30.99
C GLU A 26 47.90 30.97 -32.53
N GLY A 27 47.31 32.02 -33.14
CA GLY A 27 47.39 32.28 -34.58
C GLY A 27 46.07 32.31 -35.37
N LEU A 28 44.91 32.42 -34.72
CA LEU A 28 43.61 32.43 -35.42
C LEU A 28 43.26 33.84 -35.95
N VAL A 29 43.09 33.97 -37.27
CA VAL A 29 42.64 35.20 -37.96
C VAL A 29 41.10 35.25 -38.10
N TYR A 30 40.37 34.55 -37.22
CA TYR A 30 38.90 34.49 -37.26
C TYR A 30 38.28 34.66 -35.87
N PHE A 31 37.07 35.21 -35.84
CA PHE A 31 36.27 35.39 -34.64
C PHE A 31 35.46 34.12 -34.35
N THR A 32 35.35 33.72 -33.08
CA THR A 32 34.46 32.64 -32.66
C THR A 32 33.22 33.23 -32.03
N ASP A 33 32.10 33.18 -32.75
CA ASP A 33 30.81 33.54 -32.18
C ASP A 33 30.35 32.43 -31.21
N ARG A 34 30.05 32.81 -29.98
CA ARG A 34 29.55 31.91 -28.92
C ARG A 34 28.04 32.04 -28.74
N LYS A 35 27.39 32.96 -29.45
CA LYS A 35 25.94 33.11 -29.47
C LYS A 35 25.37 31.96 -30.31
N GLY A 36 24.50 31.15 -29.72
CA GLY A 36 23.84 30.07 -30.45
C GLY A 36 22.96 30.64 -31.56
N ASP A 37 23.02 30.05 -32.75
CA ASP A 37 22.21 30.49 -33.89
C ASP A 37 20.71 30.21 -33.63
N PRO A 38 19.86 31.24 -33.51
CA PRO A 38 18.43 31.06 -33.27
C PRO A 38 17.72 30.31 -34.43
N LEU A 39 18.30 30.30 -35.64
CA LEU A 39 17.77 29.57 -36.78
C LEU A 39 17.90 28.05 -36.61
N ASN A 40 18.89 27.58 -35.86
CA ASN A 40 19.02 26.14 -35.54
C ASN A 40 17.84 25.64 -34.71
N VAL A 41 17.30 26.49 -33.82
CA VAL A 41 16.13 26.18 -33.01
C VAL A 41 14.87 26.18 -33.88
N ARG A 42 14.78 27.11 -34.84
CA ARG A 42 13.62 27.25 -35.73
C ARG A 42 13.51 26.15 -36.79
N TYR A 43 14.63 25.68 -37.34
CA TYR A 43 14.66 24.71 -38.44
C TYR A 43 15.15 23.32 -38.04
N GLY A 44 15.46 23.09 -36.75
CA GLY A 44 15.88 21.79 -36.23
C GLY A 44 17.26 21.31 -36.72
N GLY A 45 18.07 22.20 -37.31
CA GLY A 45 19.38 21.91 -37.87
C GLY A 45 20.05 23.17 -38.44
N LEU A 46 21.31 23.04 -38.90
CA LEU A 46 22.04 24.16 -39.51
C LEU A 46 21.30 24.74 -40.71
N HIS A 47 21.02 26.05 -40.67
CA HIS A 47 20.47 26.78 -41.80
C HIS A 47 21.50 26.81 -42.95
N ALA A 48 21.18 26.15 -44.06
CA ALA A 48 22.11 25.95 -45.17
C ALA A 48 22.57 27.25 -45.87
N GLY A 49 21.80 28.35 -45.72
CA GLY A 49 22.10 29.64 -46.32
C GLY A 49 23.24 30.42 -45.65
N ASP A 50 23.47 30.21 -44.35
CA ASP A 50 24.44 30.98 -43.55
C ASP A 50 25.74 30.22 -43.26
N VAL A 51 25.90 29.00 -43.79
CA VAL A 51 27.13 28.24 -43.62
C VAL A 51 28.27 28.91 -44.41
N PRO A 52 29.35 29.37 -43.75
CA PRO A 52 30.48 29.97 -44.44
C PRO A 52 31.09 29.00 -45.46
N LYS A 53 31.40 29.48 -46.67
CA LYS A 53 32.05 28.67 -47.71
C LYS A 53 33.43 28.22 -47.22
N TYR A 54 33.61 26.92 -47.01
CA TYR A 54 34.88 26.33 -46.59
C TYR A 54 35.54 25.59 -47.76
N ARG A 55 36.88 25.57 -47.80
CA ARG A 55 37.66 24.74 -48.74
C ARG A 55 38.38 23.64 -47.97
N LEU A 56 38.19 22.41 -48.39
CA LEU A 56 38.85 21.25 -47.82
C LEU A 56 40.22 21.03 -48.49
N VAL A 57 41.23 20.72 -47.67
CA VAL A 57 42.62 20.49 -48.09
C VAL A 57 43.10 19.18 -47.46
N ASP A 58 44.24 18.65 -47.94
CA ASP A 58 44.84 17.41 -47.41
C ASP A 58 43.89 16.20 -47.53
N TRP A 59 43.50 15.88 -48.77
CA TRP A 59 42.53 14.81 -49.10
C TRP A 59 41.17 14.96 -48.37
N GLY A 60 40.89 16.21 -47.98
CA GLY A 60 39.72 16.67 -47.24
C GLY A 60 39.68 16.29 -45.77
N ARG A 61 40.82 15.93 -45.17
CA ARG A 61 40.95 15.73 -43.73
C ARG A 61 41.04 17.05 -42.97
N LYS A 62 41.37 18.16 -43.65
CA LYS A 62 41.52 19.49 -43.04
C LYS A 62 40.69 20.53 -43.79
N VAL A 63 40.35 21.61 -43.09
CA VAL A 63 39.71 22.80 -43.65
C VAL A 63 40.75 23.91 -43.75
N LEU A 64 40.84 24.57 -44.91
CA LEU A 64 41.80 25.66 -45.17
C LEU A 64 41.57 26.82 -44.19
N GLY A 65 42.62 27.24 -43.50
CA GLY A 65 42.58 28.35 -42.53
C GLY A 65 42.24 27.94 -41.08
N LEU A 66 41.85 26.69 -40.85
CA LEU A 66 41.68 26.14 -39.50
C LEU A 66 43.00 25.55 -38.98
N SER A 67 43.17 25.57 -37.64
CA SER A 67 44.37 25.05 -36.98
C SER A 67 44.66 23.59 -37.40
N PRO A 68 45.94 23.18 -37.58
CA PRO A 68 46.31 21.80 -37.88
C PRO A 68 45.79 20.77 -36.86
N ALA A 69 45.43 21.22 -35.66
CA ALA A 69 44.85 20.41 -34.59
C ALA A 69 43.37 20.05 -34.84
N LEU A 70 42.68 20.67 -35.80
CA LEU A 70 41.27 20.42 -36.11
C LEU A 70 41.17 19.65 -37.44
N SER A 71 40.50 18.50 -37.41
CA SER A 71 40.33 17.67 -38.61
C SER A 71 38.89 17.18 -38.76
N VAL A 72 38.51 16.95 -40.01
CA VAL A 72 37.18 16.51 -40.41
C VAL A 72 36.95 15.05 -39.99
N VAL A 73 35.92 14.80 -39.18
CA VAL A 73 35.55 13.48 -38.68
C VAL A 73 34.36 12.87 -39.43
N HIS A 74 33.38 13.69 -39.82
CA HIS A 74 32.20 13.22 -40.54
C HIS A 74 31.80 14.19 -41.66
N ARG A 75 31.29 13.63 -42.78
CA ARG A 75 30.76 14.37 -43.93
C ARG A 75 29.36 13.82 -44.24
N GLY A 76 28.35 14.68 -44.20
CA GLY A 76 26.97 14.33 -44.53
C GLY A 76 26.24 15.47 -45.26
N ARG A 77 24.98 15.25 -45.63
CA ARG A 77 24.14 16.29 -46.30
C ARG A 77 23.93 17.55 -45.44
N GLY A 78 24.09 17.44 -44.12
CA GLY A 78 23.97 18.55 -43.16
C GLY A 78 25.27 19.28 -42.82
N GLY A 79 26.38 19.05 -43.54
CA GLY A 79 27.65 19.74 -43.35
C GLY A 79 28.82 18.85 -42.95
N VAL A 80 29.90 19.48 -42.48
CA VAL A 80 31.17 18.84 -42.12
C VAL A 80 31.40 18.97 -40.62
N GLU A 81 31.53 17.83 -39.93
CA GLU A 81 31.86 17.80 -38.51
C GLU A 81 33.38 17.82 -38.34
N VAL A 82 33.90 18.83 -37.64
CA VAL A 82 35.34 19.00 -37.37
C VAL A 82 35.58 18.78 -35.89
N ALA A 83 36.50 17.89 -35.56
CA ALA A 83 36.89 17.63 -34.18
C ALA A 83 38.42 17.77 -33.99
N PRO A 84 38.87 18.10 -32.77
CA PRO A 84 40.29 18.10 -32.45
C PRO A 84 40.91 16.71 -32.69
N PHE A 85 42.02 16.69 -33.43
CA PHE A 85 42.87 15.53 -33.69
C PHE A 85 42.16 14.31 -34.30
N GLY A 86 41.00 14.51 -34.95
CA GLY A 86 40.32 13.49 -35.75
C GLY A 86 39.53 12.47 -34.95
N ARG A 87 39.36 12.70 -33.66
CA ARG A 87 38.60 11.81 -32.78
C ARG A 87 37.14 12.21 -32.73
N ARG A 88 36.25 11.26 -33.05
CA ARG A 88 34.80 11.46 -32.91
C ARG A 88 34.45 11.57 -31.44
N ARG A 89 33.57 12.52 -31.09
CA ARG A 89 33.02 12.63 -29.74
C ARG A 89 32.26 11.35 -29.42
N MET A 90 32.68 10.65 -28.37
CA MET A 90 31.97 9.48 -27.86
C MET A 90 30.60 9.92 -27.31
N PRO A 91 29.50 9.23 -27.63
CA PRO A 91 28.20 9.56 -27.07
C PRO A 91 28.24 9.49 -25.54
N ALA A 92 27.86 10.58 -24.87
CA ALA A 92 27.72 10.60 -23.43
C ALA A 92 26.34 10.07 -23.03
N LEU A 93 26.20 9.58 -21.80
CA LEU A 93 24.90 9.15 -21.23
C LEU A 93 23.87 10.30 -21.20
N THR A 94 24.35 11.54 -21.26
CA THR A 94 23.54 12.76 -21.31
C THR A 94 22.99 13.10 -22.69
N ASP A 95 23.51 12.49 -23.77
CA ASP A 95 23.09 12.81 -25.13
C ASP A 95 21.68 12.27 -25.41
N SER A 96 20.88 13.04 -26.16
CA SER A 96 19.46 12.69 -26.39
C SER A 96 19.30 11.37 -27.14
N HIS A 97 20.24 11.02 -28.02
CA HIS A 97 20.24 9.76 -28.74
C HIS A 97 20.50 8.57 -27.81
N SER A 98 21.46 8.70 -26.89
CA SER A 98 21.76 7.71 -25.85
C SER A 98 20.56 7.49 -24.93
N ARG A 99 19.89 8.58 -24.49
CA ARG A 99 18.67 8.51 -23.66
C ARG A 99 17.51 7.84 -24.39
N ARG A 100 17.32 8.12 -25.69
CA ARG A 100 16.30 7.44 -26.52
C ARG A 100 16.60 5.96 -26.68
N LEU A 101 17.86 5.57 -26.86
CA LEU A 101 18.26 4.16 -26.93
C LEU A 101 18.08 3.44 -25.59
N LEU A 102 18.33 4.11 -24.46
CA LEU A 102 18.07 3.57 -23.12
C LEU A 102 16.58 3.47 -22.78
N ALA A 103 15.75 4.38 -23.32
CA ALA A 103 14.30 4.34 -23.20
C ALA A 103 13.64 3.36 -24.18
N ALA A 104 14.36 2.89 -25.20
CA ALA A 104 13.86 1.90 -26.14
C ALA A 104 13.87 0.50 -25.51
N GLU A 105 12.87 -0.32 -25.85
CA GLU A 105 12.74 -1.66 -25.29
C GLU A 105 13.95 -2.54 -25.65
N PRO A 106 14.44 -3.38 -24.71
CA PRO A 106 15.56 -4.27 -24.95
C PRO A 106 15.17 -5.36 -25.97
N LYS A 107 15.49 -5.14 -27.24
CA LYS A 107 15.35 -6.15 -28.30
C LYS A 107 16.45 -7.19 -28.15
N ARG A 108 16.22 -8.22 -27.32
CA ARG A 108 17.10 -9.39 -27.28
C ARG A 108 16.92 -10.16 -28.59
N ARG A 109 17.99 -10.29 -29.37
CA ARG A 109 18.04 -11.19 -30.51
C ARG A 109 18.08 -12.63 -29.98
N LEU A 110 16.92 -13.29 -29.96
CA LEU A 110 16.84 -14.73 -29.78
C LEU A 110 17.29 -15.36 -31.09
N LEU A 111 18.48 -15.97 -31.11
CA LEU A 111 18.88 -16.86 -32.18
C LEU A 111 18.15 -18.18 -31.96
N ALA A 112 17.03 -18.37 -32.64
CA ALA A 112 16.33 -19.65 -32.66
C ALA A 112 16.81 -20.47 -33.87
N SER A 113 17.74 -21.40 -33.64
CA SER A 113 17.65 -22.80 -34.09
C SER A 113 18.91 -23.55 -33.61
N SER A 114 18.74 -24.81 -33.21
CA SER A 114 19.83 -25.75 -32.91
C SER A 114 20.50 -26.33 -34.16
N GLU A 115 20.08 -25.88 -35.36
CA GLU A 115 20.51 -26.47 -36.64
C GLU A 115 21.45 -25.55 -37.44
N ASP A 116 21.52 -24.24 -37.16
CA ASP A 116 22.49 -23.34 -37.80
C ASP A 116 23.65 -22.97 -36.87
N LYS A 117 24.37 -23.99 -36.39
CA LYS A 117 25.68 -23.76 -35.77
C LYS A 117 26.73 -23.60 -36.87
N TYR A 118 27.11 -22.34 -37.07
CA TYR A 118 28.28 -21.81 -37.78
C TYR A 118 28.08 -21.45 -39.26
N LYS A 119 28.47 -20.21 -39.59
CA LYS A 119 28.64 -19.68 -40.96
C LYS A 119 29.75 -20.42 -41.75
N TYR A 120 30.40 -21.43 -41.16
CA TYR A 120 31.51 -22.19 -41.72
C TYR A 120 31.28 -23.68 -41.46
N ILE A 121 31.42 -24.49 -42.50
CA ILE A 121 31.28 -25.95 -42.43
C ILE A 121 32.53 -26.52 -41.74
N GLU A 122 32.33 -27.27 -40.67
CA GLU A 122 33.39 -28.01 -39.97
C GLU A 122 33.78 -29.22 -40.82
N VAL A 123 35.07 -29.33 -41.17
CA VAL A 123 35.62 -30.51 -41.85
C VAL A 123 36.72 -31.08 -40.97
N ASP A 124 36.56 -32.34 -40.57
CA ASP A 124 37.50 -33.12 -39.73
C ASP A 124 37.93 -32.44 -38.42
N GLY A 125 37.00 -31.81 -37.70
CA GLY A 125 37.22 -31.27 -36.36
C GLY A 125 38.11 -30.01 -36.31
N PHE A 126 38.29 -29.32 -37.44
CA PHE A 126 38.98 -28.03 -37.50
C PHE A 126 38.17 -27.00 -38.28
N LEU A 127 38.10 -25.78 -37.76
CA LEU A 127 37.52 -24.60 -38.43
C LEU A 127 38.65 -23.85 -39.15
N PRO A 128 38.77 -23.92 -40.49
CA PRO A 128 39.83 -23.21 -41.20
C PRO A 128 39.53 -21.70 -41.27
N LEU A 129 40.33 -20.90 -40.56
CA LEU A 129 40.34 -19.44 -40.70
C LEU A 129 41.10 -19.07 -41.99
N THR A 130 40.39 -18.83 -43.08
CA THR A 130 41.02 -18.33 -44.32
C THR A 130 41.31 -16.83 -44.18
N THR A 131 42.59 -16.46 -44.24
CA THR A 131 43.06 -15.05 -44.17
C THR A 131 43.12 -14.35 -45.53
N ASN A 132 42.57 -14.92 -46.59
CA ASN A 132 42.62 -14.31 -47.93
C ASN A 132 41.23 -13.83 -48.37
N ARG A 133 41.02 -12.51 -48.29
CA ARG A 133 39.97 -11.82 -49.07
C ARG A 133 40.29 -12.01 -50.56
N PRO A 134 39.42 -12.65 -51.37
CA PRO A 134 39.49 -12.48 -52.80
C PRO A 134 38.96 -11.09 -53.16
N ARG A 135 39.76 -10.41 -53.95
CA ARG A 135 39.54 -9.09 -54.55
C ARG A 135 38.47 -9.24 -55.62
N ASN A 136 37.37 -8.49 -55.52
CA ASN A 136 36.46 -8.27 -56.65
C ASN A 136 36.51 -6.77 -57.00
N ASP A 137 37.35 -6.46 -57.98
CA ASP A 137 37.43 -5.18 -58.69
C ASP A 137 36.40 -5.20 -59.85
N HIS A 138 35.95 -4.01 -60.26
CA HIS A 138 34.91 -3.67 -61.27
C HIS A 138 33.48 -3.61 -60.69
N GLN A 139 32.87 -2.44 -60.48
CA GLN A 139 32.48 -1.50 -61.53
C GLN A 139 32.47 -0.02 -61.09
N ARG A 140 32.84 0.82 -62.06
CA ARG A 140 32.79 2.30 -62.15
C ARG A 140 31.40 2.73 -62.67
N TYR A 141 30.78 3.78 -62.11
CA TYR A 141 30.74 5.18 -62.64
C TYR A 141 29.70 5.39 -63.76
N ARG A 142 28.69 6.25 -63.52
CA ARG A 142 27.45 6.57 -64.30
C ARG A 142 26.24 5.76 -63.79
N ASP A 143 25.18 6.29 -63.21
CA ASP A 143 24.49 7.56 -63.41
C ASP A 143 23.77 8.03 -62.12
N ILE A 144 23.96 9.28 -61.74
CA ILE A 144 23.05 10.03 -60.86
C ILE A 144 22.61 11.21 -61.70
N GLU A 145 21.47 11.10 -62.39
CA GLU A 145 20.72 12.25 -62.85
C GLU A 145 19.49 12.45 -61.95
N HIS A 146 19.39 13.68 -61.46
CA HIS A 146 18.26 14.23 -60.73
C HIS A 146 17.15 14.64 -61.69
N SER A 147 15.89 14.35 -61.35
CA SER A 147 14.71 15.15 -61.75
C SER A 147 13.65 15.05 -60.64
N LYS A 148 13.50 16.03 -59.75
CA LYS A 148 12.58 17.20 -59.82
C LYS A 148 11.12 16.85 -60.13
N HIS A 149 10.22 17.02 -59.15
CA HIS A 149 8.92 17.71 -59.30
C HIS A 149 8.22 17.94 -57.92
N ASP A 150 8.39 19.13 -57.35
CA ASP A 150 7.40 20.23 -57.16
C ASP A 150 5.88 19.98 -56.95
N TYR A 151 5.36 20.56 -55.83
CA TYR A 151 4.01 21.06 -55.43
C TYR A 151 2.78 20.10 -55.55
N ASP A 152 1.72 20.09 -54.73
CA ASP A 152 1.06 21.05 -53.83
C ASP A 152 -0.02 20.31 -52.99
N SER A 153 -0.57 20.96 -51.97
CA SER A 153 -1.90 20.74 -51.33
C SER A 153 -2.20 19.52 -50.43
N ASP A 154 -2.41 19.84 -49.15
CA ASP A 154 -3.54 19.55 -48.24
C ASP A 154 -4.30 18.20 -48.22
N ASP A 155 -4.72 17.90 -46.99
CA ASP A 155 -5.78 16.99 -46.54
C ASP A 155 -5.43 15.54 -46.17
N SER A 156 -6.16 15.11 -45.13
CA SER A 156 -6.12 13.85 -44.42
C SER A 156 -6.19 12.60 -45.31
N ASP A 157 -5.38 11.58 -45.01
CA ASP A 157 -5.93 10.24 -44.84
C ASP A 157 -4.99 9.31 -44.05
N VAL A 158 -5.58 8.64 -43.08
CA VAL A 158 -5.08 7.46 -42.39
C VAL A 158 -5.30 6.30 -43.35
N SER A 159 -4.25 5.89 -44.06
CA SER A 159 -4.28 4.66 -44.86
C SER A 159 -3.42 3.59 -44.21
N GLU A 160 -4.10 2.50 -43.89
CA GLU A 160 -3.56 1.18 -43.69
C GLU A 160 -2.72 0.79 -44.92
N GLU A 161 -1.46 0.43 -44.71
CA GLU A 161 -0.70 -0.32 -45.72
C GLU A 161 -0.43 -1.74 -45.21
N SER A 162 -1.29 -2.64 -45.65
CA SER A 162 -0.94 -4.03 -45.96
C SER A 162 -1.08 -4.22 -47.47
N ALA A 163 0.03 -4.26 -48.21
CA ALA A 163 0.17 -5.08 -49.41
C ALA A 163 1.63 -5.11 -49.93
N SER A 164 2.18 -6.32 -49.93
CA SER A 164 3.07 -6.91 -50.94
C SER A 164 4.28 -6.11 -51.45
N SER A 165 5.45 -6.43 -50.89
CA SER A 165 6.63 -6.72 -51.72
C SER A 165 6.97 -8.19 -51.54
N GLU A 166 6.65 -8.99 -52.54
CA GLU A 166 7.22 -10.32 -52.72
C GLU A 166 8.73 -10.16 -52.92
N ASP A 167 9.49 -10.38 -51.86
CA ASP A 167 10.89 -10.80 -51.94
C ASP A 167 11.08 -11.85 -50.84
N ASP A 168 11.03 -13.11 -51.27
CA ASP A 168 11.28 -14.30 -50.46
C ASP A 168 12.74 -14.34 -49.98
N GLU A 169 13.03 -13.69 -48.86
CA GLU A 169 14.09 -14.11 -47.95
C GLU A 169 13.53 -14.19 -46.53
N THR A 170 13.07 -15.39 -46.16
CA THR A 170 12.74 -15.89 -44.80
C THR A 170 12.97 -14.91 -43.63
N GLY A 171 12.07 -13.92 -43.53
CA GLY A 171 11.97 -13.04 -42.39
C GLY A 171 11.29 -13.78 -41.25
N THR A 172 12.07 -14.39 -40.35
CA THR A 172 11.56 -14.71 -39.01
C THR A 172 11.09 -13.41 -38.38
N THR A 173 9.77 -13.17 -38.39
CA THR A 173 9.15 -12.06 -37.70
C THR A 173 9.59 -12.14 -36.24
N ARG A 174 10.26 -11.08 -35.77
CA ARG A 174 10.82 -11.04 -34.43
C ARG A 174 9.68 -10.92 -33.42
N ILE A 175 9.16 -12.05 -32.96
CA ILE A 175 8.15 -12.09 -31.89
C ILE A 175 8.84 -11.74 -30.58
N THR A 176 8.39 -10.67 -29.93
CA THR A 176 8.87 -10.30 -28.59
C THR A 176 8.38 -11.32 -27.58
N ALA A 177 9.15 -11.63 -26.51
CA ALA A 177 8.73 -12.58 -25.46
C ALA A 177 7.31 -12.32 -24.92
N ARG A 178 6.92 -11.05 -24.82
CA ARG A 178 5.58 -10.61 -24.44
C ARG A 178 4.51 -10.96 -25.48
N GLN A 179 4.79 -10.78 -26.77
CA GLN A 179 3.87 -11.16 -27.86
C GLN A 179 3.69 -12.67 -27.94
N ALA A 180 4.75 -13.43 -27.69
CA ALA A 180 4.67 -14.89 -27.56
C ALA A 180 3.81 -15.30 -26.37
N MET A 181 3.91 -14.61 -25.23
CA MET A 181 3.08 -14.86 -24.06
C MET A 181 1.60 -14.57 -24.34
N ILE A 182 1.28 -13.43 -24.98
CA ILE A 182 -0.09 -13.10 -25.40
C ILE A 182 -0.65 -14.19 -26.31
N ALA A 183 0.10 -14.60 -27.35
CA ALA A 183 -0.33 -15.68 -28.25
C ALA A 183 -0.55 -17.02 -27.52
N SER A 184 0.29 -17.34 -26.52
CA SER A 184 0.11 -18.54 -25.70
C SER A 184 -1.13 -18.48 -24.81
N LEU A 185 -1.46 -17.30 -24.28
CA LEU A 185 -2.65 -17.07 -23.47
C LEU A 185 -3.90 -17.09 -24.33
N ASP A 186 -3.87 -16.51 -25.54
CA ASP A 186 -4.94 -16.61 -26.53
C ASP A 186 -5.23 -18.08 -26.88
N ALA A 187 -4.19 -18.88 -27.10
CA ALA A 187 -4.35 -20.32 -27.35
C ALA A 187 -4.97 -21.04 -26.13
N LYS A 188 -4.52 -20.75 -24.91
CA LYS A 188 -5.08 -21.34 -23.68
C LYS A 188 -6.54 -20.99 -23.48
N VAL A 189 -6.90 -19.73 -23.68
CA VAL A 189 -8.26 -19.23 -23.57
C VAL A 189 -9.18 -19.84 -24.64
N GLN A 190 -8.67 -20.09 -25.85
CA GLN A 190 -9.42 -20.82 -26.87
C GLN A 190 -9.67 -22.29 -26.48
N THR A 191 -8.68 -22.95 -25.87
CA THR A 191 -8.82 -24.34 -25.40
C THR A 191 -9.70 -24.48 -24.16
N ASN A 192 -9.68 -23.49 -23.25
CA ASN A 192 -10.50 -23.46 -22.05
C ASN A 192 -11.13 -22.08 -21.82
N PRO A 193 -12.27 -21.80 -22.48
CA PRO A 193 -12.93 -20.49 -22.42
C PRO A 193 -13.47 -20.08 -21.04
N GLN A 194 -13.58 -21.03 -20.11
CA GLN A 194 -14.11 -20.81 -18.75
C GLN A 194 -13.04 -20.38 -17.73
N ASP A 195 -11.75 -20.45 -18.09
CA ASP A 195 -10.68 -20.09 -17.18
C ASP A 195 -10.52 -18.57 -17.04
N ILE A 196 -11.13 -18.03 -15.99
CA ILE A 196 -11.10 -16.61 -15.65
C ILE A 196 -9.66 -16.11 -15.43
N SER A 197 -8.77 -16.93 -14.84
CA SER A 197 -7.40 -16.51 -14.53
C SER A 197 -6.59 -16.25 -15.80
N SER A 198 -6.76 -17.09 -16.83
CA SER A 198 -6.15 -16.91 -18.14
C SER A 198 -6.67 -15.67 -18.87
N TRP A 199 -7.98 -15.37 -18.78
CA TRP A 199 -8.56 -14.14 -19.33
C TRP A 199 -8.01 -12.87 -18.64
N LEU A 200 -7.87 -12.91 -17.31
CA LEU A 200 -7.31 -11.80 -16.53
C LEU A 200 -5.83 -11.57 -16.87
N ALA A 201 -5.04 -12.64 -16.98
CA ALA A 201 -3.64 -12.56 -17.40
C ALA A 201 -3.53 -11.97 -18.82
N LEU A 202 -4.39 -12.41 -19.75
CA LEU A 202 -4.43 -11.89 -21.10
C LEU A 202 -4.77 -10.40 -21.13
N CYS A 203 -5.74 -9.96 -20.34
CA CYS A 203 -6.07 -8.55 -20.17
C CYS A 203 -4.87 -7.75 -19.65
N ALA A 204 -4.22 -8.20 -18.57
CA ALA A 204 -3.05 -7.55 -18.00
C ALA A 204 -1.87 -7.42 -19.00
N HIS A 205 -1.61 -8.49 -19.77
CA HIS A 205 -0.57 -8.48 -20.78
C HIS A 205 -0.87 -7.54 -21.95
N ASN A 206 -2.14 -7.44 -22.39
CA ASN A 206 -2.57 -6.50 -23.42
C ASN A 206 -2.52 -5.04 -22.93
N VAL A 207 -3.04 -4.76 -21.74
CA VAL A 207 -3.03 -3.41 -21.14
C VAL A 207 -1.61 -2.87 -21.01
N ALA A 208 -0.66 -3.68 -20.54
CA ALA A 208 0.72 -3.24 -20.40
C ALA A 208 1.54 -3.25 -21.71
N THR A 209 0.91 -3.43 -22.88
CA THR A 209 1.51 -3.05 -24.18
C THR A 209 1.42 -1.53 -24.43
N ALA A 210 0.49 -0.84 -23.79
CA ALA A 210 0.35 0.62 -23.92
C ALA A 210 1.39 1.33 -23.04
N PRO A 211 2.27 2.19 -23.60
CA PRO A 211 3.26 2.93 -22.82
C PRO A 211 2.60 3.92 -21.85
N LEU A 212 3.09 3.98 -20.60
CA LEU A 212 2.63 4.94 -19.58
C LEU A 212 2.83 6.41 -19.99
N ASN A 213 3.77 6.68 -20.90
CA ASN A 213 4.19 8.03 -21.28
C ASN A 213 3.32 8.67 -22.38
N MET A 214 2.26 7.98 -22.84
CA MET A 214 1.41 8.46 -23.92
C MET A 214 0.34 9.44 -23.39
N LYS A 215 0.08 10.53 -24.13
CA LYS A 215 -1.09 11.38 -23.86
C LYS A 215 -2.33 10.51 -24.03
N ASN A 216 -3.17 10.40 -23.00
CA ASN A 216 -4.34 9.51 -22.89
C ASN A 216 -4.04 8.02 -22.62
N ALA A 217 -2.86 7.68 -22.05
CA ALA A 217 -2.52 6.30 -21.70
C ALA A 217 -3.60 5.59 -20.85
N LYS A 218 -4.27 6.29 -19.90
CA LYS A 218 -5.36 5.74 -19.08
C LYS A 218 -6.52 5.25 -19.96
N GLN A 219 -7.03 6.11 -20.85
CA GLN A 219 -8.12 5.78 -21.77
C GLN A 219 -7.73 4.68 -22.76
N THR A 220 -6.51 4.70 -23.30
CA THR A 220 -6.04 3.65 -24.23
C THR A 220 -5.97 2.28 -23.54
N ARG A 221 -5.46 2.25 -22.30
CA ARG A 221 -5.40 1.03 -21.49
C ARG A 221 -6.80 0.50 -21.16
N ALA A 222 -7.72 1.39 -20.78
CA ALA A 222 -9.11 1.03 -20.53
C ALA A 222 -9.79 0.47 -21.79
N LYS A 223 -9.60 1.08 -22.97
CA LYS A 223 -10.12 0.56 -24.25
C LYS A 223 -9.58 -0.84 -24.59
N LEU A 224 -8.28 -1.09 -24.38
CA LEU A 224 -7.67 -2.41 -24.57
C LEU A 224 -8.25 -3.45 -23.60
N ALA A 225 -8.46 -3.07 -22.33
CA ALA A 225 -9.08 -3.93 -21.34
C ALA A 225 -10.53 -4.29 -21.72
N LEU A 226 -11.34 -3.30 -22.11
CA LEU A 226 -12.71 -3.50 -22.56
C LEU A 226 -12.78 -4.46 -23.74
N ALA A 227 -11.94 -4.27 -24.77
CA ALA A 227 -11.92 -5.14 -25.94
C ALA A 227 -11.62 -6.62 -25.61
N VAL A 228 -10.78 -6.88 -24.60
CA VAL A 228 -10.49 -8.24 -24.12
C VAL A 228 -11.67 -8.80 -23.30
N LEU A 229 -12.26 -7.99 -22.42
CA LEU A 229 -13.35 -8.43 -21.54
C LEU A 229 -14.66 -8.67 -22.30
N GLU A 230 -14.97 -7.85 -23.30
CA GLU A 230 -16.10 -8.08 -24.21
C GLU A 230 -15.94 -9.41 -24.98
N LYS A 231 -14.72 -9.71 -25.43
CA LYS A 231 -14.41 -11.03 -26.03
C LYS A 231 -14.62 -12.16 -25.03
N ALA A 232 -14.25 -11.96 -23.75
CA ALA A 232 -14.45 -12.97 -22.71
C ALA A 232 -15.94 -13.27 -22.46
N PHE A 233 -16.79 -12.24 -22.42
CA PHE A 233 -18.23 -12.40 -22.24
C PHE A 233 -18.91 -13.03 -23.46
N ALA A 234 -18.49 -12.68 -24.68
CA ALA A 234 -19.04 -13.25 -25.91
C ALA A 234 -18.74 -14.75 -26.07
N LYS A 235 -17.65 -15.25 -25.46
CA LYS A 235 -17.22 -16.65 -25.60
C LYS A 235 -17.96 -17.63 -24.69
N HIS A 236 -18.41 -17.23 -23.50
CA HIS A 236 -19.09 -18.14 -22.58
C HIS A 236 -20.05 -17.42 -21.61
N PRO A 237 -21.30 -17.90 -21.40
CA PRO A 237 -22.26 -17.28 -20.48
C PRO A 237 -21.80 -17.22 -19.00
N ASN A 238 -21.04 -18.21 -18.52
CA ASN A 238 -20.48 -18.18 -17.16
C ASN A 238 -19.48 -17.04 -16.95
N ASN A 239 -18.83 -16.54 -18.01
CA ASN A 239 -17.91 -15.40 -17.89
C ASN A 239 -18.69 -14.13 -17.59
N ALA A 240 -19.90 -13.98 -18.14
CA ALA A 240 -20.79 -12.85 -17.83
C ALA A 240 -21.31 -12.88 -16.39
N ARG A 241 -21.39 -14.07 -15.77
CA ARG A 241 -21.71 -14.25 -14.34
C ARG A 241 -20.49 -14.12 -13.42
N SER A 242 -19.28 -14.00 -13.98
CA SER A 242 -18.07 -13.85 -13.18
C SER A 242 -17.98 -12.42 -12.62
N LYS A 243 -18.03 -12.31 -11.29
CA LYS A 243 -17.90 -11.03 -10.58
C LYS A 243 -16.60 -10.29 -10.89
N THR A 244 -15.46 -10.99 -10.93
CA THR A 244 -14.13 -10.39 -11.15
C THR A 244 -14.00 -9.79 -12.55
N LEU A 245 -14.51 -10.47 -13.57
CA LEU A 245 -14.52 -9.96 -14.94
C LEU A 245 -15.50 -8.79 -15.09
N ARG A 246 -16.70 -8.88 -14.49
CA ARG A 246 -17.71 -7.81 -14.52
C ARG A 246 -17.20 -6.54 -13.83
N LEU A 247 -16.59 -6.65 -12.66
CA LEU A 247 -16.01 -5.52 -11.93
C LEU A 247 -14.88 -4.85 -12.74
N LYS A 248 -13.97 -5.62 -13.33
CA LYS A 248 -12.92 -5.06 -14.20
C LYS A 248 -13.47 -4.41 -15.46
N TYR A 249 -14.56 -4.93 -16.02
CA TYR A 249 -15.25 -4.34 -17.16
C TYR A 249 -15.88 -2.99 -16.80
N LEU A 250 -16.57 -2.90 -15.66
CA LEU A 250 -17.17 -1.65 -15.19
C LEU A 250 -16.11 -0.59 -14.86
N LYS A 251 -15.01 -0.98 -14.19
CA LYS A 251 -13.91 -0.06 -13.85
C LYS A 251 -13.20 0.49 -15.10
N ALA A 252 -13.01 -0.34 -16.13
CA ALA A 252 -12.49 0.12 -17.42
C ALA A 252 -13.52 0.97 -18.19
N GLY A 253 -14.80 0.65 -18.05
CA GLY A 253 -15.91 1.43 -18.62
C GLY A 253 -16.02 2.84 -18.04
N GLU A 254 -15.75 3.00 -16.74
CA GLU A 254 -15.74 4.30 -16.05
C GLU A 254 -14.81 5.33 -16.70
N ASP A 255 -13.68 4.88 -17.25
CA ASP A 255 -12.69 5.76 -17.89
C ASP A 255 -13.02 6.09 -19.36
N VAL A 256 -13.98 5.39 -19.98
CA VAL A 256 -14.22 5.44 -21.44
C VAL A 256 -15.65 5.81 -21.82
N TRP A 257 -16.66 5.39 -21.05
CA TRP A 257 -18.07 5.57 -21.39
C TRP A 257 -18.62 6.90 -20.90
N GLU A 258 -19.70 7.35 -21.55
CA GLU A 258 -20.51 8.46 -21.07
C GLU A 258 -21.27 8.09 -19.78
N PRO A 259 -21.57 9.06 -18.88
CA PRO A 259 -22.18 8.79 -17.58
C PRO A 259 -23.49 8.00 -17.64
N LYS A 260 -24.31 8.23 -18.67
CA LYS A 260 -25.60 7.52 -18.86
C LYS A 260 -25.40 6.04 -19.14
N LYS A 261 -24.54 5.70 -20.10
CA LYS A 261 -24.21 4.31 -20.43
C LYS A 261 -23.58 3.59 -19.24
N LEU A 262 -22.73 4.28 -18.48
CA LEU A 262 -22.12 3.73 -17.28
C LEU A 262 -23.16 3.39 -16.23
N ALA A 263 -24.15 4.26 -16.00
CA ALA A 263 -25.26 4.00 -15.09
C ALA A 263 -26.08 2.76 -15.52
N ASP A 264 -26.43 2.66 -16.80
CA ASP A 264 -27.17 1.51 -17.34
C ASP A 264 -26.41 0.18 -17.15
N GLU A 265 -25.09 0.18 -17.34
CA GLU A 265 -24.24 -1.00 -17.14
C GLU A 265 -24.09 -1.38 -15.67
N TRP A 266 -24.05 -0.40 -14.76
CA TRP A 266 -24.09 -0.62 -13.31
C TRP A 266 -25.42 -1.22 -12.87
N GLU A 267 -26.55 -0.69 -13.34
CA GLU A 267 -27.87 -1.25 -13.08
C GLU A 267 -28.00 -2.69 -13.61
N ALA A 268 -27.39 -3.00 -14.75
CA ALA A 268 -27.33 -4.35 -15.28
C ALA A 268 -26.43 -5.27 -14.43
N ALA A 269 -25.33 -4.76 -13.88
CA ALA A 269 -24.40 -5.53 -13.05
C ALA A 269 -24.97 -5.87 -11.67
N VAL A 270 -25.70 -4.93 -11.07
CA VAL A 270 -26.37 -5.10 -9.79
C VAL A 270 -27.37 -6.26 -9.78
N LYS A 271 -27.98 -6.58 -10.94
CA LYS A 271 -28.87 -7.75 -11.11
C LYS A 271 -28.18 -9.10 -10.89
N VAL A 272 -26.84 -9.14 -10.84
CA VAL A 272 -26.05 -10.36 -10.57
C VAL A 272 -26.09 -10.72 -9.07
N ASP A 273 -26.62 -9.84 -8.21
CA ASP A 273 -26.89 -10.04 -6.78
C ASP A 273 -25.68 -10.55 -5.96
N ASP A 274 -24.55 -9.83 -6.06
CA ASP A 274 -23.29 -10.11 -5.35
C ASP A 274 -22.87 -8.90 -4.48
N VAL A 275 -22.37 -9.15 -3.26
CA VAL A 275 -22.02 -8.07 -2.30
C VAL A 275 -20.86 -7.22 -2.78
N GLU A 276 -19.86 -7.82 -3.42
CA GLU A 276 -18.69 -7.06 -3.89
C GLU A 276 -19.09 -6.12 -5.04
N ILE A 277 -20.06 -6.54 -5.87
CA ILE A 277 -20.65 -5.67 -6.91
C ILE A 277 -21.44 -4.52 -6.27
N TRP A 278 -22.24 -4.82 -5.25
CA TRP A 278 -23.00 -3.81 -4.52
C TRP A 278 -22.11 -2.79 -3.79
N LEU A 279 -21.02 -3.22 -3.19
CA LEU A 279 -20.07 -2.33 -2.51
C LEU A 279 -19.29 -1.47 -3.50
N GLU A 280 -18.84 -2.03 -4.63
CA GLU A 280 -18.18 -1.23 -5.67
C GLU A 280 -19.16 -0.26 -6.36
N TRP A 281 -20.43 -0.64 -6.50
CA TRP A 281 -21.50 0.27 -6.94
C TRP A 281 -21.69 1.41 -5.94
N LEU A 282 -21.76 1.11 -4.64
CA LEU A 282 -21.89 2.11 -3.58
C LEU A 282 -20.67 3.05 -3.55
N ASP A 283 -19.46 2.53 -3.73
CA ASP A 283 -18.24 3.36 -3.86
C ASP A 283 -18.29 4.28 -5.08
N TRP A 284 -18.81 3.79 -6.21
CA TRP A 284 -19.04 4.62 -7.39
C TRP A 284 -20.10 5.71 -7.14
N ARG A 285 -21.18 5.39 -6.43
CA ARG A 285 -22.20 6.36 -6.02
C ARG A 285 -21.60 7.42 -5.10
N ILE A 286 -20.92 7.01 -4.03
CA ILE A 286 -20.26 7.91 -3.08
C ILE A 286 -19.33 8.89 -3.82
N ARG A 287 -18.57 8.47 -4.82
CA ARG A 287 -17.70 9.39 -5.58
C ARG A 287 -18.46 10.41 -6.45
N ASN A 288 -19.70 10.13 -6.84
CA ASN A 288 -20.46 10.91 -7.82
C ASN A 288 -21.68 11.65 -7.24
N VAL A 289 -22.02 11.43 -5.97
CA VAL A 289 -23.16 12.07 -5.31
C VAL A 289 -22.88 13.55 -5.07
N ASN A 290 -23.89 14.38 -5.35
CA ASN A 290 -24.01 15.76 -4.87
C ASN A 290 -25.00 15.73 -3.71
N ASN A 291 -24.70 16.38 -2.59
CA ASN A 291 -25.43 16.28 -1.32
C ASN A 291 -25.44 14.86 -0.72
N ILE A 292 -24.46 14.59 0.16
CA ILE A 292 -24.20 13.27 0.72
C ILE A 292 -25.32 12.76 1.65
N LEU A 293 -26.02 13.65 2.37
CA LEU A 293 -26.90 13.22 3.47
C LEU A 293 -28.19 12.53 3.01
N GLU A 294 -28.78 13.00 1.91
CA GLU A 294 -30.05 12.48 1.39
C GLU A 294 -29.82 11.25 0.51
N ASN A 295 -29.00 11.42 -0.54
CA ASN A 295 -28.80 10.38 -1.55
C ASN A 295 -28.11 9.13 -1.01
N LEU A 296 -27.19 9.27 -0.04
CA LEU A 296 -26.48 8.13 0.52
C LEU A 296 -27.38 7.23 1.35
N ALA A 297 -28.37 7.79 2.06
CA ALA A 297 -29.34 7.03 2.83
C ALA A 297 -30.21 6.17 1.91
N ASP A 298 -30.71 6.75 0.81
CA ASP A 298 -31.51 6.04 -0.19
C ASP A 298 -30.70 4.95 -0.91
N ASP A 299 -29.48 5.28 -1.34
CA ASP A 299 -28.58 4.33 -2.00
C ASP A 299 -28.24 3.16 -1.04
N ALA A 300 -27.94 3.45 0.22
CA ALA A 300 -27.67 2.43 1.22
C ALA A 300 -28.90 1.56 1.50
N ALA A 301 -30.08 2.15 1.65
CA ALA A 301 -31.33 1.43 1.89
C ALA A 301 -31.68 0.48 0.73
N LEU A 302 -31.38 0.88 -0.51
CA LEU A 302 -31.55 0.05 -1.69
C LEU A 302 -30.67 -1.21 -1.62
N VAL A 303 -29.39 -1.03 -1.27
CA VAL A 303 -28.43 -2.14 -1.17
C VAL A 303 -28.77 -3.05 0.00
N THR A 304 -29.02 -2.49 1.19
CA THR A 304 -29.30 -3.28 2.40
C THR A 304 -30.57 -4.10 2.23
N LYS A 305 -31.61 -3.57 1.58
CA LYS A 305 -32.84 -4.32 1.25
C LYS A 305 -32.57 -5.50 0.31
N ALA A 306 -31.73 -5.33 -0.70
CA ALA A 306 -31.35 -6.42 -1.60
C ALA A 306 -30.59 -7.52 -0.84
N LEU A 307 -29.62 -7.14 -0.01
CA LEU A 307 -28.83 -8.08 0.80
C LEU A 307 -29.66 -8.78 1.88
N ALA A 308 -30.62 -8.07 2.48
CA ALA A 308 -31.58 -8.62 3.44
C ALA A 308 -32.48 -9.69 2.81
N ALA A 309 -32.93 -9.49 1.56
CA ALA A 309 -33.70 -10.49 0.83
C ALA A 309 -32.93 -11.80 0.61
N ARG A 310 -31.60 -11.73 0.60
CA ARG A 310 -30.68 -12.87 0.49
C ARG A 310 -30.30 -13.47 1.86
N GLY A 311 -30.65 -12.83 2.96
CA GLY A 311 -30.24 -13.20 4.31
C GLY A 311 -28.75 -12.95 4.60
N ASP A 312 -28.12 -12.01 3.89
CA ASP A 312 -26.70 -11.66 4.12
C ASP A 312 -26.56 -10.50 5.10
N ASP A 313 -26.62 -10.83 6.39
CA ASP A 313 -26.42 -9.89 7.50
C ASP A 313 -25.01 -9.26 7.48
N VAL A 314 -23.99 -10.01 7.06
CA VAL A 314 -22.59 -9.52 7.04
C VAL A 314 -22.41 -8.50 5.92
N GLY A 315 -22.99 -8.75 4.75
CA GLY A 315 -23.04 -7.78 3.65
C GLY A 315 -23.74 -6.49 4.06
N GLN A 316 -24.89 -6.57 4.75
CA GLN A 316 -25.59 -5.38 5.26
C GLN A 316 -24.70 -4.57 6.22
N LEU A 317 -23.99 -5.24 7.14
CA LEU A 317 -23.04 -4.60 8.04
C LEU A 317 -21.86 -3.93 7.32
N ARG A 318 -21.33 -4.54 6.25
CA ARG A 318 -20.27 -3.92 5.42
C ARG A 318 -20.76 -2.64 4.77
N VAL A 319 -22.00 -2.62 4.26
CA VAL A 319 -22.63 -1.42 3.68
C VAL A 319 -22.80 -0.32 4.72
N MET A 320 -23.37 -0.64 5.89
CA MET A 320 -23.52 0.31 6.98
C MET A 320 -22.17 0.86 7.44
N TRP A 321 -21.15 0.01 7.55
CA TRP A 321 -19.79 0.44 7.89
C TRP A 321 -19.21 1.40 6.84
N ARG A 322 -19.39 1.09 5.55
CA ARG A 322 -18.92 1.93 4.46
C ARG A 322 -19.59 3.31 4.45
N VAL A 323 -20.89 3.36 4.73
CA VAL A 323 -21.67 4.61 4.88
C VAL A 323 -21.18 5.40 6.08
N ALA A 324 -20.95 4.76 7.22
CA ALA A 324 -20.40 5.42 8.40
C ALA A 324 -19.02 6.03 8.13
N VAL A 325 -18.16 5.32 7.38
CA VAL A 325 -16.86 5.86 6.94
C VAL A 325 -17.04 7.02 5.98
N ALA A 326 -18.01 6.98 5.05
CA ALA A 326 -18.30 8.11 4.16
C ALA A 326 -18.78 9.36 4.91
N LEU A 327 -19.65 9.19 5.90
CA LEU A 327 -20.13 10.27 6.77
C LEU A 327 -18.97 10.90 7.56
N ARG A 328 -18.11 10.07 8.18
CA ARG A 328 -16.91 10.53 8.88
C ARG A 328 -15.97 11.27 7.94
N ASP A 329 -15.69 10.70 6.77
CA ASP A 329 -14.78 11.28 5.79
C ASP A 329 -15.30 12.64 5.27
N ALA A 330 -16.63 12.84 5.23
CA ALA A 330 -17.26 14.12 4.86
C ALA A 330 -17.40 15.13 6.02
N GLY A 331 -16.93 14.80 7.24
CA GLY A 331 -16.99 15.67 8.43
C GLY A 331 -18.20 15.46 9.34
N PHE A 332 -19.10 14.52 9.04
CA PHE A 332 -20.25 14.17 9.88
C PHE A 332 -19.88 13.06 10.89
N VAL A 333 -18.83 13.31 11.69
CA VAL A 333 -18.26 12.33 12.64
C VAL A 333 -19.27 11.92 13.71
N GLU A 334 -20.04 12.89 14.23
CA GLU A 334 -21.07 12.68 15.24
C GLU A 334 -22.19 11.78 14.72
N ARG A 335 -22.67 12.00 13.49
CA ARG A 335 -23.71 11.16 12.85
C ARG A 335 -23.20 9.75 12.59
N ALA A 336 -21.92 9.60 12.19
CA ALA A 336 -21.31 8.30 12.00
C ALA A 336 -21.20 7.52 13.32
N ASN A 337 -20.80 8.16 14.42
CA ASN A 337 -20.78 7.52 15.74
C ASN A 337 -22.18 7.25 16.27
N ALA A 338 -23.13 8.17 16.10
CA ALA A 338 -24.53 7.99 16.48
C ALA A 338 -25.16 6.77 15.79
N LEU A 339 -24.84 6.52 14.52
CA LEU A 339 -25.26 5.31 13.81
C LEU A 339 -24.77 4.03 14.50
N PHE A 340 -23.49 3.99 14.93
CA PHE A 340 -22.98 2.86 15.70
C PHE A 340 -23.62 2.76 17.09
N GLN A 341 -23.83 3.86 17.80
CA GLN A 341 -24.49 3.87 19.11
C GLN A 341 -25.92 3.32 19.01
N ALA A 342 -26.73 3.84 18.09
CA ALA A 342 -28.12 3.41 17.88
C ALA A 342 -28.19 1.93 17.47
N GLN A 343 -27.33 1.49 16.55
CA GLN A 343 -27.27 0.08 16.15
C GLN A 343 -26.82 -0.82 17.32
N ALA A 344 -25.91 -0.36 18.18
CA ALA A 344 -25.47 -1.13 19.35
C ALA A 344 -26.58 -1.27 20.39
N GLU A 345 -27.34 -0.21 20.67
CA GLU A 345 -28.51 -0.26 21.56
C GLU A 345 -29.54 -1.26 21.03
N LEU A 346 -29.81 -1.25 19.72
CA LEU A 346 -30.71 -2.20 19.07
C LEU A 346 -30.22 -3.66 19.17
N LEU A 347 -28.91 -3.91 19.14
CA LEU A 347 -28.36 -5.28 19.12
C LEU A 347 -28.10 -5.88 20.50
N PHE A 348 -27.61 -5.08 21.45
CA PHE A 348 -27.14 -5.57 22.75
C PHE A 348 -28.06 -5.18 23.91
N CYS A 349 -28.84 -4.11 23.76
CA CYS A 349 -29.60 -3.53 24.86
C CYS A 349 -31.10 -3.40 24.54
N MET A 350 -31.62 -4.16 23.57
CA MET A 350 -33.06 -4.17 23.25
C MET A 350 -33.90 -4.77 24.41
N PRO A 351 -34.96 -4.08 24.87
CA PRO A 351 -35.92 -4.62 25.82
C PRO A 351 -36.59 -5.91 25.29
N GLN A 352 -36.68 -6.94 26.14
CA GLN A 352 -37.25 -8.24 25.74
C GLN A 352 -38.68 -8.13 25.19
N ARG A 353 -39.49 -7.19 25.70
CA ARG A 353 -40.87 -6.95 25.24
C ARG A 353 -40.97 -6.56 23.76
N LEU A 354 -39.91 -5.97 23.20
CA LEU A 354 -39.87 -5.45 21.83
C LEU A 354 -39.27 -6.46 20.84
N SER A 355 -38.62 -7.52 21.32
CA SER A 355 -37.94 -8.51 20.47
C SER A 355 -38.87 -9.12 19.40
N ASP A 356 -40.15 -9.30 19.72
CA ASP A 356 -41.14 -9.94 18.85
C ASP A 356 -41.96 -8.93 18.02
N GLN A 357 -41.75 -7.62 18.22
CA GLN A 357 -42.44 -6.56 17.47
C GLN A 357 -41.78 -6.29 16.11
N PRO A 358 -42.51 -5.73 15.13
CA PRO A 358 -41.94 -5.30 13.85
C PRO A 358 -40.90 -4.20 14.06
N LEU A 359 -39.96 -4.07 13.12
CA LEU A 359 -38.83 -3.13 13.22
C LEU A 359 -39.30 -1.68 13.45
N ASN A 360 -40.38 -1.24 12.81
CA ASN A 360 -40.88 0.12 12.99
C ASN A 360 -41.27 0.41 14.44
N ASP A 361 -42.04 -0.47 15.09
CA ASP A 361 -42.40 -0.32 16.50
C ASP A 361 -41.17 -0.35 17.43
N GLN A 362 -40.14 -1.14 17.06
CA GLN A 362 -38.86 -1.16 17.77
C GLN A 362 -38.12 0.18 17.64
N LEU A 363 -38.15 0.80 16.45
CA LEU A 363 -37.51 2.08 16.17
C LEU A 363 -38.26 3.24 16.85
N ASP A 364 -39.59 3.23 16.86
CA ASP A 364 -40.41 4.23 17.56
C ASP A 364 -40.11 4.23 19.07
N ALA A 365 -39.98 3.04 19.67
CA ALA A 365 -39.60 2.92 21.08
C ALA A 365 -38.13 3.28 21.36
N LEU A 366 -37.25 3.11 20.36
CA LEU A 366 -35.86 3.54 20.44
C LEU A 366 -35.76 5.07 20.34
N GLU A 367 -36.63 5.72 19.56
CA GLU A 367 -36.72 7.18 19.45
C GLU A 367 -37.03 7.82 20.80
N GLU A 368 -37.99 7.26 21.55
CA GLU A 368 -38.31 7.71 22.90
C GLU A 368 -37.09 7.63 23.85
N PHE A 369 -36.27 6.58 23.73
CA PHE A 369 -35.02 6.48 24.49
C PHE A 369 -33.97 7.49 24.01
N TRP A 370 -33.86 7.69 22.70
CA TRP A 370 -32.90 8.62 22.09
C TRP A 370 -33.15 10.06 22.52
N ASP A 371 -34.43 10.45 22.61
CA ASP A 371 -34.94 11.77 22.99
C ASP A 371 -34.90 12.02 24.50
N SER A 372 -34.80 10.96 25.32
CA SER A 372 -34.67 11.09 26.78
C SER A 372 -33.31 11.65 27.24
N GLU A 373 -32.39 11.87 26.30
CA GLU A 373 -31.04 12.42 26.51
C GLU A 373 -30.13 11.67 27.50
N VAL A 374 -30.52 10.47 27.95
CA VAL A 374 -29.70 9.65 28.85
C VAL A 374 -28.40 9.18 28.18
N PRO A 375 -27.38 8.80 28.97
CA PRO A 375 -26.11 8.33 28.41
C PRO A 375 -26.30 7.08 27.54
N ARG A 376 -25.88 7.16 26.28
CA ARG A 376 -26.02 6.10 25.26
C ARG A 376 -24.84 5.14 25.30
N LEU A 377 -24.98 3.92 24.79
CA LEU A 377 -23.89 2.95 24.71
C LEU A 377 -22.64 3.57 24.05
N GLY A 378 -21.49 3.48 24.73
CA GLY A 378 -20.24 4.14 24.35
C GLY A 378 -19.94 5.42 25.15
N GLU A 379 -20.94 5.99 25.81
CA GLU A 379 -20.79 7.13 26.72
C GLU A 379 -20.51 6.67 28.16
N PRO A 380 -19.73 7.45 28.93
CA PRO A 380 -19.45 7.12 30.31
C PRO A 380 -20.73 7.10 31.15
N GLY A 381 -20.97 5.99 31.85
CA GLY A 381 -22.15 5.84 32.72
C GLY A 381 -23.40 5.29 32.03
N ALA A 382 -23.31 4.90 30.75
CA ALA A 382 -24.41 4.25 30.04
C ALA A 382 -24.87 2.96 30.75
N SER A 383 -26.17 2.83 30.97
CA SER A 383 -26.80 1.58 31.44
C SER A 383 -27.35 0.72 30.30
N GLY A 384 -27.58 1.33 29.14
CA GLY A 384 -28.26 0.74 27.98
C GLY A 384 -29.78 0.82 28.05
N TRP A 385 -30.42 0.75 26.88
CA TRP A 385 -31.85 0.96 26.68
C TRP A 385 -32.75 0.04 27.53
N ALA A 386 -32.49 -1.28 27.54
CA ALA A 386 -33.26 -2.24 28.34
C ALA A 386 -33.22 -1.96 29.84
N ALA A 387 -32.07 -1.53 30.37
CA ALA A 387 -31.92 -1.23 31.79
C ALA A 387 -32.65 0.07 32.16
N TRP A 388 -32.57 1.09 31.30
CA TRP A 388 -33.30 2.35 31.47
C TRP A 388 -34.81 2.11 31.54
N GLU A 389 -35.35 1.31 30.62
CA GLU A 389 -36.78 0.98 30.63
C GLU A 389 -37.18 0.18 31.88
N ALA A 390 -36.39 -0.82 32.27
CA ALA A 390 -36.65 -1.62 33.47
C ALA A 390 -36.60 -0.79 34.76
N SER A 391 -35.79 0.29 34.78
CA SER A 391 -35.68 1.21 35.91
C SER A 391 -36.78 2.27 35.99
N GLY A 392 -37.77 2.24 35.08
CA GLY A 392 -38.90 3.16 35.08
C GLY A 392 -38.62 4.50 34.41
N ARG A 393 -37.73 4.52 33.39
CA ARG A 393 -37.42 5.70 32.56
C ARG A 393 -36.93 6.91 33.36
N PRO A 394 -35.86 6.75 34.17
CA PRO A 394 -35.31 7.86 34.93
C PRO A 394 -34.73 8.92 34.00
N GLU A 395 -34.98 10.18 34.31
CA GLU A 395 -34.21 11.30 33.75
C GLU A 395 -32.82 11.28 34.39
N GLN A 396 -31.78 11.18 33.57
CA GLN A 396 -30.39 11.31 34.00
C GLN A 396 -29.75 12.42 33.19
N PRO A 397 -29.05 13.37 33.84
CA PRO A 397 -28.35 14.41 33.10
C PRO A 397 -27.28 13.78 32.20
N PRO A 398 -27.10 14.28 30.98
CA PRO A 398 -26.06 13.81 30.09
C PRO A 398 -24.67 13.99 30.73
N PRO A 399 -23.67 13.16 30.38
CA PRO A 399 -22.33 13.33 30.90
C PRO A 399 -21.79 14.69 30.45
N PRO A 400 -21.05 15.42 31.30
CA PRO A 400 -20.53 16.74 30.96
C PRO A 400 -19.58 16.62 29.75
N ASN A 401 -19.83 17.45 28.72
CA ASN A 401 -18.97 17.54 27.55
C ASN A 401 -17.53 17.89 27.97
N GLN A 402 -16.58 17.00 27.68
CA GLN A 402 -15.15 17.29 27.89
C GLN A 402 -14.68 18.27 26.80
N ARG A 403 -14.91 19.57 27.02
CA ARG A 403 -14.34 20.65 26.20
C ARG A 403 -12.83 20.72 26.46
N SER A 404 -12.03 19.97 25.72
CA SER A 404 -10.59 20.21 25.63
C SER A 404 -10.30 21.02 24.36
N GLU A 405 -10.59 22.31 24.39
CA GLU A 405 -10.16 23.22 23.33
C GLU A 405 -8.66 23.47 23.50
N GLY A 406 -7.84 22.69 22.80
CA GLY A 406 -6.46 23.07 22.56
C GLY A 406 -6.47 24.24 21.58
N GLU A 407 -5.81 25.36 21.93
CA GLU A 407 -5.68 26.48 21.00
C GLU A 407 -4.98 26.02 19.70
N PRO A 408 -5.53 26.35 18.51
CA PRO A 408 -4.93 26.00 17.23
C PRO A 408 -3.55 26.64 17.09
N ARG A 409 -2.57 25.86 16.60
CA ARG A 409 -1.16 26.27 16.53
C ARG A 409 -0.82 26.76 15.12
N GLY A 410 -1.17 28.01 14.82
CA GLY A 410 -0.77 28.67 13.57
C GLY A 410 -0.72 30.18 13.72
N HIS A 411 0.05 30.86 12.86
CA HIS A 411 -0.05 32.32 12.72
C HIS A 411 -0.92 32.72 11.52
N ASP A 412 -0.94 31.88 10.48
CA ASP A 412 -1.79 32.07 9.29
C ASP A 412 -3.24 31.63 9.56
N PRO A 413 -4.26 32.45 9.20
CA PRO A 413 -5.67 32.14 9.43
C PRO A 413 -6.13 30.85 8.77
N TYR A 414 -5.70 30.56 7.54
CA TYR A 414 -6.09 29.35 6.82
C TYR A 414 -5.57 28.10 7.55
N SER A 415 -4.33 28.11 8.01
CA SER A 415 -3.78 26.99 8.81
C SER A 415 -4.47 26.85 10.17
N LYS A 416 -4.83 27.97 10.83
CA LYS A 416 -5.61 27.92 12.08
C LYS A 416 -6.98 27.29 11.87
N TRP A 417 -7.68 27.68 10.80
CA TRP A 417 -8.98 27.12 10.44
C TRP A 417 -8.88 25.61 10.16
N ALA A 418 -7.88 25.19 9.38
CA ALA A 418 -7.66 23.78 9.10
C ALA A 418 -7.34 22.95 10.35
N ASP A 419 -6.51 23.51 11.25
CA ASP A 419 -6.18 22.89 12.53
C ASP A 419 -7.40 22.80 13.45
N SER A 420 -8.25 23.84 13.50
CA SER A 420 -9.48 23.82 14.31
C SER A 420 -10.49 22.81 13.78
N GLU A 421 -10.68 22.72 12.46
CA GLU A 421 -11.56 21.71 11.85
C GLU A 421 -11.04 20.28 12.13
N THR A 422 -9.73 20.06 11.94
CA THR A 422 -9.11 18.74 12.21
C THR A 422 -9.22 18.36 13.69
N LEU A 423 -8.97 19.31 14.59
CA LEU A 423 -9.08 19.09 16.02
C LEU A 423 -10.53 18.77 16.40
N ALA A 424 -11.49 19.56 15.90
CA ALA A 424 -12.91 19.36 16.16
C ALA A 424 -13.38 17.98 15.69
N ASP A 425 -12.99 17.52 14.51
CA ASP A 425 -13.34 16.19 14.00
C ASP A 425 -12.72 15.04 14.82
N CYS A 426 -11.59 15.30 15.50
CA CYS A 426 -10.95 14.32 16.40
C CYS A 426 -11.52 14.35 17.83
N THR A 427 -11.97 15.50 18.33
CA THR A 427 -12.40 15.67 19.73
C THR A 427 -13.91 15.63 19.92
N ARG A 428 -14.69 16.11 18.93
CA ARG A 428 -16.17 16.14 18.96
C ARG A 428 -16.70 14.90 18.23
N THR A 429 -16.39 13.72 18.77
CA THR A 429 -16.77 12.45 18.15
C THR A 429 -18.21 12.05 18.44
N LEU A 430 -18.76 12.47 19.59
CA LEU A 430 -20.12 12.15 20.02
C LEU A 430 -21.08 13.30 19.73
N SER A 431 -22.36 12.95 19.52
CA SER A 431 -23.44 13.93 19.30
C SER A 431 -23.60 14.86 20.49
N LEU A 432 -23.75 16.15 20.22
CA LEU A 432 -24.24 17.13 21.21
C LEU A 432 -25.70 16.86 21.55
N ARG A 433 -26.14 17.35 22.70
CA ARG A 433 -27.54 17.28 23.14
C ARG A 433 -28.23 18.64 22.94
N PRO A 434 -29.52 18.68 22.59
CA PRO A 434 -30.31 19.93 22.55
C PRO A 434 -30.23 20.77 23.82
N SER A 435 -30.03 20.13 24.99
CA SER A 435 -29.85 20.79 26.28
C SER A 435 -28.47 21.42 26.51
N ASP A 436 -27.49 21.18 25.63
CA ASP A 436 -26.19 21.85 25.68
C ASP A 436 -26.36 23.31 25.18
N ASP A 437 -26.42 24.28 26.11
CA ASP A 437 -26.53 25.73 25.82
C ASP A 437 -25.31 26.26 25.03
N ASP A 438 -25.30 26.09 23.71
CA ASP A 438 -24.42 26.82 22.78
C ASP A 438 -25.26 27.51 21.71
N GLU A 439 -25.49 28.82 21.87
CA GLU A 439 -26.20 29.65 20.87
C GLU A 439 -25.48 29.69 19.50
N ASN A 440 -24.21 29.28 19.46
CA ASN A 440 -23.37 29.12 18.26
C ASN A 440 -23.10 27.64 17.90
N ALA A 441 -23.89 26.69 18.42
CA ALA A 441 -23.70 25.27 18.12
C ALA A 441 -23.99 24.97 16.65
N ASP A 442 -23.06 24.26 16.01
CA ASP A 442 -23.21 23.68 14.67
C ASP A 442 -24.48 22.81 14.59
N PRO A 443 -25.44 23.09 13.70
CA PRO A 443 -26.72 22.37 13.62
C PRO A 443 -26.57 20.86 13.39
N PHE A 444 -25.50 20.44 12.72
CA PHE A 444 -25.24 19.02 12.43
C PHE A 444 -24.57 18.29 13.61
N ALA A 445 -24.26 18.99 14.70
CA ALA A 445 -23.64 18.39 15.88
C ALA A 445 -24.68 17.67 16.77
N VAL A 446 -25.95 18.09 16.71
CA VAL A 446 -27.07 17.40 17.35
C VAL A 446 -27.66 16.40 16.35
N VAL A 447 -27.56 15.11 16.65
CA VAL A 447 -28.05 14.03 15.78
C VAL A 447 -29.35 13.46 16.33
N LEU A 448 -30.42 13.57 15.56
CA LEU A 448 -31.72 12.97 15.86
C LEU A 448 -31.73 11.50 15.41
N LEU A 449 -32.64 10.69 15.97
CA LEU A 449 -32.73 9.29 15.54
C LEU A 449 -33.15 9.21 14.06
N SER A 450 -34.03 10.10 13.60
CA SER A 450 -34.47 10.18 12.21
C SER A 450 -33.32 10.34 11.20
N ASP A 451 -32.19 10.93 11.61
CA ASP A 451 -31.00 11.07 10.77
C ASP A 451 -30.29 9.73 10.53
N VAL A 452 -30.42 8.76 11.43
CA VAL A 452 -29.72 7.46 11.34
C VAL A 452 -30.68 6.29 11.13
N GLN A 453 -31.97 6.48 11.39
CA GLN A 453 -33.02 5.46 11.31
C GLN A 453 -33.05 4.70 9.97
N PRO A 454 -32.93 5.34 8.78
CA PRO A 454 -32.95 4.62 7.50
C PRO A 454 -31.76 3.65 7.30
N LEU A 455 -30.69 3.84 8.08
CA LEU A 455 -29.46 3.07 8.00
C LEU A 455 -29.39 1.94 9.04
N LEU A 456 -30.35 1.89 9.97
CA LEU A 456 -30.41 0.86 11.01
C LEU A 456 -30.90 -0.48 10.45
N LEU A 457 -30.26 -1.55 10.90
CA LEU A 457 -30.41 -2.89 10.35
C LEU A 457 -31.11 -3.83 11.36
N PRO A 458 -32.08 -4.65 10.92
CA PRO A 458 -32.76 -5.65 11.75
C PRO A 458 -31.92 -6.93 11.93
N LEU A 459 -30.74 -6.83 12.52
CA LEU A 459 -29.82 -7.97 12.66
C LEU A 459 -30.13 -8.77 13.92
N ARG A 460 -30.31 -10.09 13.78
CA ARG A 460 -30.60 -10.97 14.93
C ARG A 460 -29.59 -12.09 15.11
N THR A 461 -28.76 -12.38 14.11
CA THR A 461 -27.84 -13.51 14.17
C THR A 461 -26.66 -13.25 15.12
N PRO A 462 -26.20 -14.26 15.88
CA PRO A 462 -25.05 -14.10 16.78
C PRO A 462 -23.77 -13.73 16.02
N ARG A 463 -23.62 -14.25 14.79
CA ARG A 463 -22.52 -13.90 13.88
C ARG A 463 -22.55 -12.41 13.52
N ALA A 464 -23.71 -11.84 13.18
CA ALA A 464 -23.82 -10.42 12.86
C ALA A 464 -23.45 -9.55 14.07
N LYS A 465 -23.87 -9.93 15.28
CA LYS A 465 -23.50 -9.20 16.51
C LYS A 465 -21.99 -9.24 16.77
N ASP A 466 -21.34 -10.40 16.57
CA ASP A 466 -19.87 -10.52 16.71
C ASP A 466 -19.12 -9.71 15.64
N VAL A 467 -19.61 -9.70 14.40
CA VAL A 467 -19.04 -8.88 13.32
C VAL A 467 -19.22 -7.40 13.62
N PHE A 468 -20.41 -6.97 14.04
CA PHE A 468 -20.71 -5.57 14.34
C PHE A 468 -19.77 -4.98 15.40
N ARG A 469 -19.57 -5.67 16.52
CA ARG A 469 -18.67 -5.17 17.58
C ARG A 469 -17.22 -5.03 17.12
N ARG A 470 -16.75 -5.91 16.22
CA ARG A 470 -15.41 -5.83 15.61
C ARG A 470 -15.31 -4.74 14.55
N VAL A 471 -16.38 -4.53 13.77
CA VAL A 471 -16.52 -3.40 12.84
C VAL A 471 -16.45 -2.07 13.61
N TRP A 472 -17.09 -1.98 14.78
CA TRP A 472 -17.06 -0.76 15.58
C TRP A 472 -15.65 -0.48 16.13
N LEU A 473 -14.95 -1.50 16.63
CA LEU A 473 -13.52 -1.37 17.00
C LEU A 473 -12.68 -0.91 15.81
N ALA A 474 -12.89 -1.51 14.63
CA ALA A 474 -12.20 -1.15 13.40
C ALA A 474 -12.48 0.33 13.00
N PHE A 475 -13.73 0.79 13.12
CA PHE A 475 -14.12 2.18 12.85
C PHE A 475 -13.41 3.18 13.77
N MET A 476 -13.21 2.83 15.04
CA MET A 476 -12.42 3.63 16.00
C MET A 476 -10.91 3.64 15.73
N GLY A 477 -10.42 2.79 14.82
CA GLY A 477 -9.01 2.63 14.51
C GLY A 477 -8.33 1.42 15.19
N LEU A 478 -9.06 0.63 15.98
CA LEU A 478 -8.57 -0.62 16.58
C LEU A 478 -8.80 -1.80 15.61
N GLN A 479 -7.92 -1.93 14.63
CA GLN A 479 -8.03 -3.02 13.65
C GLN A 479 -7.58 -4.37 14.21
N VAL A 480 -8.38 -5.39 13.96
CA VAL A 480 -7.99 -6.80 14.14
C VAL A 480 -7.43 -7.32 12.81
N PRO A 481 -6.13 -7.69 12.73
CA PRO A 481 -5.54 -8.16 11.48
C PRO A 481 -6.29 -9.34 10.87
N GLY A 482 -6.53 -9.28 9.56
CA GLY A 482 -7.26 -10.31 8.81
C GLY A 482 -8.77 -10.28 8.96
N PHE A 483 -9.32 -9.49 9.89
CA PHE A 483 -10.77 -9.39 10.10
C PHE A 483 -11.50 -8.95 8.83
N VAL A 484 -11.04 -7.87 8.18
CA VAL A 484 -11.64 -7.35 6.94
C VAL A 484 -11.71 -8.44 5.87
N ALA A 485 -10.60 -9.15 5.65
CA ALA A 485 -10.51 -10.25 4.69
C ALA A 485 -11.49 -11.40 5.01
N SER A 486 -11.77 -11.65 6.30
CA SER A 486 -12.70 -12.71 6.74
C SER A 486 -14.18 -12.41 6.48
N LEU A 487 -14.53 -11.15 6.16
CA LEU A 487 -15.92 -10.75 5.89
C LEU A 487 -16.42 -11.21 4.51
N SER A 488 -15.51 -11.60 3.62
CA SER A 488 -15.84 -12.13 2.29
C SER A 488 -15.53 -13.62 2.23
N GLU A 489 -16.34 -14.37 1.48
CA GLU A 489 -16.09 -15.81 1.24
C GLU A 489 -14.76 -16.04 0.49
N ARG A 490 -14.35 -15.06 -0.33
CA ARG A 490 -13.09 -15.06 -1.07
C ARG A 490 -12.29 -13.82 -0.70
N PRO A 491 -11.34 -13.94 0.24
CA PRO A 491 -10.50 -12.82 0.70
C PRO A 491 -9.81 -12.03 -0.40
N GLU A 492 -9.45 -12.68 -1.52
CA GLU A 492 -8.75 -12.07 -2.65
C GLU A 492 -9.61 -11.03 -3.41
N ASP A 493 -10.93 -11.20 -3.38
CA ASP A 493 -11.87 -10.31 -4.07
C ASP A 493 -12.28 -9.11 -3.19
N ASN A 494 -11.96 -9.14 -1.90
CA ASN A 494 -12.36 -8.11 -0.96
C ASN A 494 -11.49 -6.84 -1.14
N SER A 495 -12.17 -5.71 -1.35
CA SER A 495 -11.57 -4.40 -1.56
C SER A 495 -11.90 -3.39 -0.44
N ASP A 496 -12.42 -3.87 0.69
CA ASP A 496 -12.79 -3.04 1.85
C ASP A 496 -11.59 -2.39 2.52
N ASP A 497 -10.39 -2.97 2.35
CA ASP A 497 -9.15 -2.41 2.87
C ASP A 497 -8.86 -0.98 2.37
N ARG A 498 -9.51 -0.55 1.28
CA ARG A 498 -9.48 0.82 0.74
C ARG A 498 -9.97 1.88 1.73
N TRP A 499 -10.91 1.54 2.59
CA TRP A 499 -11.60 2.47 3.48
C TRP A 499 -11.64 1.99 4.94
N ALA A 500 -11.57 0.68 5.17
CA ALA A 500 -11.60 0.07 6.51
C ALA A 500 -10.36 0.40 7.35
N CYS A 501 -9.19 0.60 6.73
CA CYS A 501 -7.89 0.71 7.42
C CYS A 501 -7.44 2.16 7.70
N SER A 502 -8.36 3.05 8.12
CA SER A 502 -8.06 4.49 8.30
C SER A 502 -6.95 4.78 9.31
N GLN A 503 -6.70 3.88 10.27
CA GLN A 503 -5.63 4.01 11.26
C GLN A 503 -4.22 4.10 10.66
N LEU A 504 -4.01 3.57 9.43
CA LEU A 504 -2.72 3.60 8.73
C LEU A 504 -2.26 5.02 8.37
N VAL A 505 -3.15 6.02 8.46
CA VAL A 505 -2.86 7.42 8.17
C VAL A 505 -3.02 8.31 9.40
N SER A 506 -3.25 7.73 10.57
CA SER A 506 -3.24 8.52 11.80
C SER A 506 -1.88 9.21 11.97
N PRO A 507 -1.82 10.42 12.57
CA PRO A 507 -0.57 11.16 12.71
C PRO A 507 0.56 10.38 13.40
N SER A 508 0.23 9.58 14.42
CA SER A 508 1.16 8.67 15.10
C SER A 508 1.75 7.62 14.15
N TYR A 509 0.90 7.06 13.28
CA TYR A 509 1.28 6.03 12.33
C TYR A 509 2.14 6.58 11.19
N LEU A 510 1.78 7.74 10.64
CA LEU A 510 2.62 8.40 9.66
C LEU A 510 3.98 8.78 10.27
N ALA A 511 4.05 9.13 11.55
CA ALA A 511 5.32 9.37 12.24
C ALA A 511 6.18 8.10 12.39
N SER A 512 5.58 6.91 12.51
CA SER A 512 6.32 5.64 12.61
C SER A 512 6.73 5.05 11.25
N VAL A 513 5.95 5.30 10.20
CA VAL A 513 6.22 4.82 8.83
C VAL A 513 7.43 5.53 8.20
N PHE A 514 7.53 6.85 8.36
CA PHE A 514 8.57 7.67 7.74
C PHE A 514 9.71 8.01 8.72
N PRO A 515 10.93 8.30 8.24
CA PRO A 515 12.03 8.74 9.10
C PRO A 515 11.76 10.09 9.75
N ALA A 516 12.21 10.26 10.99
CA ALA A 516 12.17 11.54 11.72
C ALA A 516 13.16 12.58 11.15
N ASP A 517 14.26 12.13 10.54
CA ASP A 517 15.25 12.99 9.89
C ASP A 517 15.41 12.59 8.42
N THR A 518 14.84 13.38 7.52
CA THR A 518 14.90 13.18 6.07
C THR A 518 16.16 13.79 5.44
N ALA A 519 16.93 14.59 6.18
CA ALA A 519 18.10 15.32 5.70
C ALA A 519 19.44 14.59 5.98
N ALA A 520 19.38 13.44 6.66
CA ALA A 520 20.56 12.64 6.99
C ALA A 520 21.19 12.03 5.74
N LYS A 521 22.16 12.74 5.15
CA LYS A 521 22.96 12.24 4.03
C LYS A 521 23.70 10.96 4.41
N ARG A 522 23.59 9.95 3.54
CA ARG A 522 24.31 8.68 3.73
C ARG A 522 25.81 8.87 3.50
N ILE A 523 26.58 8.99 4.58
CA ILE A 523 28.04 8.86 4.53
C ILE A 523 28.35 7.37 4.37
N THR A 524 28.69 6.95 3.15
CA THR A 524 28.89 5.54 2.78
C THR A 524 30.21 4.96 3.28
N ALA A 525 31.24 5.79 3.42
CA ALA A 525 32.55 5.40 3.94
C ALA A 525 33.22 6.58 4.64
N ASP A 526 34.03 6.27 5.65
CA ASP A 526 34.92 7.21 6.33
C ASP A 526 36.38 6.77 6.11
N ALA A 527 37.31 7.71 6.03
CA ALA A 527 38.72 7.40 5.78
C ALA A 527 39.48 7.36 7.11
N GLN A 528 39.71 6.16 7.65
CA GLN A 528 40.52 5.98 8.85
C GLN A 528 41.93 5.53 8.43
N ALA A 529 42.93 6.37 8.70
CA ALA A 529 44.34 6.09 8.37
C ALA A 529 44.58 5.69 6.89
N GLY A 530 43.83 6.29 5.96
CA GLY A 530 43.95 6.03 4.52
C GLY A 530 43.18 4.79 4.01
N VAL A 531 42.54 4.04 4.91
CA VAL A 531 41.64 2.93 4.54
C VAL A 531 40.20 3.43 4.62
N LEU A 532 39.44 3.21 3.53
CA LEU A 532 38.00 3.47 3.51
C LEU A 532 37.29 2.40 4.33
N ILE A 533 36.71 2.81 5.46
CA ILE A 533 35.90 1.96 6.32
C ILE A 533 34.44 2.37 6.14
N GLY A 534 33.61 1.42 5.70
CA GLY A 534 32.16 1.63 5.66
C GLY A 534 31.60 1.77 7.07
N ARG A 535 30.71 2.75 7.31
CA ARG A 535 30.03 2.87 8.61
C ARG A 535 29.13 1.65 8.86
N GLU A 536 29.03 1.24 10.12
CA GLU A 536 28.12 0.18 10.54
C GLU A 536 26.68 0.53 10.14
N ARG A 537 26.01 -0.40 9.47
CA ARG A 537 24.61 -0.22 9.06
C ARG A 537 23.71 -0.42 10.27
N LYS A 538 22.92 0.60 10.60
CA LYS A 538 21.93 0.53 11.68
C LYS A 538 20.58 0.14 11.09
N TYR A 539 19.99 -0.93 11.62
CA TYR A 539 18.68 -1.42 11.22
C TYR A 539 17.63 -1.15 12.31
N GLY A 540 16.40 -0.88 11.90
CA GLY A 540 15.23 -0.92 12.78
C GLY A 540 14.82 -2.34 13.15
N SER A 541 13.77 -2.48 13.96
CA SER A 541 13.07 -3.77 14.11
C SER A 541 12.49 -4.17 12.75
N GLY A 542 12.55 -5.46 12.41
CA GLY A 542 11.83 -6.03 11.26
C GLY A 542 10.33 -6.14 11.53
N PHE A 543 9.90 -6.10 12.80
CA PHE A 543 8.49 -6.04 13.16
C PHE A 543 8.02 -4.59 13.19
N GLY A 544 7.33 -4.18 12.12
CA GLY A 544 6.90 -2.80 11.87
C GLY A 544 5.53 -2.46 12.44
N PRO A 545 5.08 -1.20 12.26
CA PRO A 545 3.77 -0.73 12.70
C PRO A 545 2.63 -1.34 11.85
N VAL A 546 2.92 -1.77 10.62
CA VAL A 546 1.93 -2.40 9.71
C VAL A 546 1.71 -3.84 10.10
N LYS A 547 0.49 -4.12 10.56
CA LYS A 547 0.01 -5.41 11.05
C LYS A 547 -1.12 -5.90 10.16
N ASN A 548 -0.81 -6.92 9.38
CA ASN A 548 -1.74 -7.61 8.51
C ASN A 548 -1.30 -9.07 8.37
N TRP A 549 -2.22 -10.00 8.61
CA TRP A 549 -2.08 -11.46 8.49
C TRP A 549 -3.49 -12.07 8.46
N GLY A 550 -3.64 -13.34 8.10
CA GLY A 550 -4.94 -14.02 8.06
C GLY A 550 -5.66 -13.98 9.41
N TYR A 551 -6.99 -13.91 9.39
CA TYR A 551 -7.79 -13.83 10.61
C TYR A 551 -7.45 -14.97 11.57
N GLU A 552 -7.20 -14.65 12.83
CA GLU A 552 -6.87 -15.60 13.91
C GLU A 552 -5.53 -16.36 13.77
N THR A 553 -4.67 -16.00 12.81
CA THR A 553 -3.33 -16.61 12.63
C THR A 553 -2.41 -16.38 13.84
N ILE A 554 -2.52 -15.21 14.48
CA ILE A 554 -1.74 -14.84 15.67
C ILE A 554 -2.73 -14.38 16.74
N ALA A 555 -2.66 -14.96 17.93
CA ALA A 555 -3.57 -14.60 19.01
C ALA A 555 -3.29 -13.18 19.53
N PRO A 556 -4.28 -12.46 20.09
CA PRO A 556 -4.14 -11.05 20.48
C PRO A 556 -2.95 -10.76 21.42
N LEU A 557 -2.67 -11.67 22.35
CA LEU A 557 -1.60 -11.56 23.35
C LEU A 557 -0.30 -12.27 22.95
N ASP A 558 -0.25 -12.91 21.79
CA ASP A 558 0.98 -13.57 21.32
C ASP A 558 2.01 -12.52 20.89
N ALA A 559 3.21 -12.64 21.44
CA ALA A 559 4.31 -11.75 21.12
C ALA A 559 5.29 -12.43 20.15
N LEU A 560 5.62 -11.73 19.07
CA LEU A 560 6.73 -12.09 18.18
C LEU A 560 7.89 -11.10 18.34
N GLY A 561 9.10 -11.57 18.06
CA GLY A 561 10.28 -10.72 18.11
C GLY A 561 10.75 -10.37 19.52
N SER A 562 11.92 -9.73 19.59
CA SER A 562 12.50 -9.24 20.85
C SER A 562 11.79 -8.00 21.40
N THR A 563 11.00 -7.32 20.57
CA THR A 563 10.31 -6.05 20.88
C THR A 563 8.90 -6.26 21.44
N LYS A 564 8.52 -7.49 21.82
CA LYS A 564 7.16 -7.83 22.28
C LYS A 564 6.08 -7.37 21.31
N TRP A 565 6.26 -7.67 20.02
CA TRP A 565 5.33 -7.26 18.98
C TRP A 565 4.06 -8.11 19.04
N THR A 566 3.00 -7.53 19.61
CA THR A 566 1.66 -8.11 19.79
C THR A 566 0.67 -7.53 18.77
N MET A 567 -0.57 -8.05 18.74
CA MET A 567 -1.64 -7.56 17.85
C MET A 567 -1.83 -6.04 17.98
N TRP A 568 -1.98 -5.52 19.20
CA TRP A 568 -1.97 -4.09 19.48
C TRP A 568 -0.79 -3.72 20.38
N THR A 569 -0.18 -2.59 20.09
CA THR A 569 0.93 -1.97 20.80
C THR A 569 0.58 -0.54 21.19
N SER A 570 1.41 0.11 22.01
CA SER A 570 1.15 1.49 22.44
C SER A 570 1.02 2.47 21.28
N GLU A 571 1.70 2.23 20.15
CA GLU A 571 1.60 3.05 18.94
C GLU A 571 0.21 2.95 18.28
N ASP A 572 -0.43 1.78 18.33
CA ASP A 572 -1.74 1.54 17.72
C ASP A 572 -2.88 2.22 18.50
N VAL A 573 -2.68 2.48 19.79
CA VAL A 573 -3.72 3.04 20.69
C VAL A 573 -3.56 4.56 20.91
N GLN A 574 -2.46 5.17 20.45
CA GLN A 574 -2.12 6.58 20.74
C GLN A 574 -3.12 7.62 20.20
N GLY A 575 -4.00 7.25 19.27
CA GLY A 575 -5.05 8.12 18.71
C GLY A 575 -6.49 7.62 18.92
N VAL A 576 -6.68 6.61 19.77
CA VAL A 576 -8.00 6.01 20.02
C VAL A 576 -8.58 6.54 21.33
N ASP A 577 -9.87 6.87 21.34
CA ASP A 577 -10.59 7.21 22.56
C ASP A 577 -10.71 5.98 23.48
N ALA A 578 -9.89 5.99 24.54
CA ALA A 578 -9.84 4.88 25.49
C ALA A 578 -11.07 4.78 26.39
N SER A 579 -11.82 5.88 26.61
CA SER A 579 -13.10 5.85 27.34
C SER A 579 -14.13 5.10 26.53
N LEU A 580 -14.33 5.52 25.28
CA LEU A 580 -15.28 4.91 24.37
C LEU A 580 -14.98 3.42 24.15
N ALA A 581 -13.71 3.05 23.94
CA ALA A 581 -13.32 1.66 23.73
C ALA A 581 -13.65 0.76 24.94
N ARG A 582 -13.45 1.26 26.17
CA ARG A 582 -13.78 0.53 27.40
C ARG A 582 -15.27 0.28 27.54
N GLU A 583 -16.10 1.28 27.22
CA GLU A 583 -17.56 1.12 27.27
C GLU A 583 -18.06 0.14 26.20
N ILE A 584 -17.46 0.15 24.99
CA ILE A 584 -17.76 -0.85 23.96
C ILE A 584 -17.42 -2.26 24.44
N PHE A 585 -16.23 -2.47 25.01
CA PHE A 585 -15.86 -3.79 25.55
C PHE A 585 -16.79 -4.25 26.67
N ARG A 586 -17.28 -3.32 27.50
CA ARG A 586 -18.20 -3.60 28.60
C ARG A 586 -19.60 -4.01 28.12
N HIS A 587 -20.17 -3.26 27.17
CA HIS A 587 -21.57 -3.41 26.78
C HIS A 587 -21.79 -4.37 25.60
N CYS A 588 -20.83 -4.54 24.69
CA CYS A 588 -20.98 -5.40 23.50
C CYS A 588 -20.60 -6.88 23.73
N ARG A 589 -20.92 -7.43 24.92
CA ARG A 589 -20.72 -8.85 25.25
C ARG A 589 -21.83 -9.73 24.68
N LEU A 590 -21.48 -10.91 24.17
CA LEU A 590 -22.41 -11.93 23.73
C LEU A 590 -22.65 -12.95 24.86
N GLY A 591 -23.48 -12.56 25.81
CA GLY A 591 -23.81 -13.41 26.97
C GLY A 591 -22.80 -13.30 28.11
N ALA A 592 -22.91 -14.23 29.08
CA ALA A 592 -22.08 -14.22 30.29
C ALA A 592 -20.64 -14.66 30.03
N GLU A 593 -20.45 -15.68 29.19
CA GLU A 593 -19.15 -16.26 28.85
C GLU A 593 -18.74 -15.88 27.42
N ASP A 594 -17.84 -14.91 27.30
CA ASP A 594 -17.39 -14.38 26.00
C ASP A 594 -15.87 -14.19 26.00
N ALA A 595 -15.17 -15.33 26.12
CA ALA A 595 -13.74 -15.35 26.36
C ALA A 595 -12.93 -14.68 25.24
N GLU A 596 -13.36 -14.80 23.98
CA GLU A 596 -12.64 -14.18 22.86
C GLU A 596 -12.69 -12.65 22.90
N TRP A 597 -13.85 -12.10 23.27
CA TRP A 597 -14.04 -10.66 23.44
C TRP A 597 -13.29 -10.13 24.66
N ASP A 598 -13.35 -10.88 25.77
CA ASP A 598 -12.63 -10.56 26.99
C ASP A 598 -11.10 -10.57 26.75
N ILE A 599 -10.58 -11.49 25.92
CA ILE A 599 -9.15 -11.51 25.53
C ILE A 599 -8.77 -10.28 24.68
N LEU A 600 -9.64 -9.82 23.78
CA LEU A 600 -9.42 -8.58 23.03
C LEU A 600 -9.38 -7.36 23.95
N ASN A 601 -10.29 -7.28 24.92
CA ASN A 601 -10.26 -6.23 25.95
C ASN A 601 -8.94 -6.24 26.73
N LEU A 602 -8.46 -7.43 27.12
CA LEU A 602 -7.16 -7.57 27.79
C LEU A 602 -5.99 -7.16 26.89
N ALA A 603 -6.04 -7.44 25.59
CA ALA A 603 -5.02 -7.01 24.63
C ALA A 603 -5.00 -5.49 24.46
N PHE A 604 -6.18 -4.85 24.41
CA PHE A 604 -6.32 -3.39 24.37
C PHE A 604 -5.75 -2.75 25.64
N GLU A 605 -6.16 -3.23 26.82
CA GLU A 605 -5.63 -2.74 28.09
C GLU A 605 -4.12 -3.01 28.22
N ALA A 606 -3.61 -4.11 27.67
CA ALA A 606 -2.18 -4.42 27.68
C ALA A 606 -1.37 -3.44 26.83
N ALA A 607 -1.93 -2.99 25.69
CA ALA A 607 -1.33 -2.00 24.82
C ALA A 607 -1.25 -0.60 25.49
N ILE A 608 -2.24 -0.25 26.33
CA ILE A 608 -2.20 0.97 27.16
C ILE A 608 -1.24 0.79 28.35
N SER A 609 -1.47 -0.24 29.16
CA SER A 609 -0.70 -0.54 30.35
C SER A 609 -0.88 -1.99 30.80
N LEU A 610 0.22 -2.76 30.78
CA LEU A 610 0.24 -4.13 31.32
C LEU A 610 -0.26 -4.23 32.77
N LYS A 611 -0.16 -3.17 33.57
CA LYS A 611 -0.67 -3.17 34.95
C LYS A 611 -2.20 -3.08 35.00
N SER A 612 -2.82 -2.27 34.13
CA SER A 612 -4.29 -2.19 34.08
C SER A 612 -4.87 -3.49 33.54
N ALA A 613 -4.25 -4.07 32.50
CA ALA A 613 -4.64 -5.36 31.94
C ALA A 613 -4.68 -6.49 32.98
N VAL A 614 -3.65 -6.60 33.83
CA VAL A 614 -3.63 -7.58 34.93
C VAL A 614 -4.74 -7.33 35.95
N LYS A 615 -5.08 -6.08 36.24
CA LYS A 615 -6.21 -5.75 37.15
C LYS A 615 -7.54 -6.18 36.55
N VAL A 616 -7.78 -5.86 35.27
CA VAL A 616 -8.99 -6.26 34.54
C VAL A 616 -9.09 -7.78 34.43
N SER A 617 -7.98 -8.46 34.15
CA SER A 617 -7.92 -9.92 34.10
C SER A 617 -8.31 -10.57 35.44
N LYS A 618 -7.87 -10.00 36.57
CA LYS A 618 -8.27 -10.49 37.90
C LYS A 618 -9.77 -10.30 38.18
N SER A 619 -10.37 -9.20 37.74
CA SER A 619 -11.82 -9.01 37.87
C SER A 619 -12.63 -9.97 36.98
N LEU A 620 -12.14 -10.27 35.78
CA LEU A 620 -12.78 -11.26 34.90
C LEU A 620 -12.70 -12.66 35.51
N LEU A 621 -11.54 -13.04 36.04
CA LEU A 621 -11.34 -14.32 36.71
C LEU A 621 -12.17 -14.47 38.00
N ALA A 622 -12.52 -13.39 38.68
CA ALA A 622 -13.41 -13.42 39.84
C ALA A 622 -14.86 -13.82 39.46
N ASN A 623 -15.26 -13.58 38.21
CA ASN A 623 -16.58 -13.94 37.71
C ASN A 623 -16.55 -15.28 36.95
N ALA A 624 -15.43 -15.62 36.30
CA ALA A 624 -15.27 -16.78 35.43
C ALA A 624 -14.10 -17.70 35.88
N HIS A 625 -14.18 -18.24 37.10
CA HIS A 625 -13.12 -19.04 37.70
C HIS A 625 -12.78 -20.34 36.96
N GLU A 626 -13.74 -20.92 36.23
CA GLU A 626 -13.58 -22.18 35.51
C GLU A 626 -13.09 -21.99 34.05
N SER A 627 -12.98 -20.74 33.59
CA SER A 627 -12.67 -20.46 32.19
C SER A 627 -11.18 -20.57 31.88
N MET A 628 -10.79 -21.63 31.18
CA MET A 628 -9.42 -21.91 30.77
C MET A 628 -8.76 -20.79 29.93
N PRO A 629 -9.45 -20.18 28.92
CA PRO A 629 -8.84 -19.12 28.12
C PRO A 629 -8.52 -17.84 28.92
N HIS A 630 -9.35 -17.49 29.92
CA HIS A 630 -9.10 -16.33 30.79
C HIS A 630 -7.85 -16.52 31.64
N TRP A 631 -7.65 -17.73 32.16
CA TRP A 631 -6.45 -18.10 32.88
C TRP A 631 -5.20 -18.11 32.00
N ALA A 632 -5.31 -18.60 30.76
CA ALA A 632 -4.23 -18.54 29.77
C ALA A 632 -3.83 -17.09 29.49
N ALA A 633 -4.80 -16.21 29.25
CA ALA A 633 -4.56 -14.78 29.06
C ALA A 633 -3.90 -14.14 30.29
N HIS A 634 -4.35 -14.47 31.51
CA HIS A 634 -3.75 -13.96 32.75
C HIS A 634 -2.26 -14.34 32.87
N ALA A 635 -1.95 -15.62 32.64
CA ALA A 635 -0.59 -16.12 32.72
C ALA A 635 0.31 -15.49 31.65
N ARG A 636 -0.20 -15.31 30.42
CA ARG A 636 0.49 -14.58 29.35
C ARG A 636 0.76 -13.13 29.73
N LEU A 637 -0.18 -12.41 30.34
CA LEU A 637 0.02 -11.03 30.78
C LEU A 637 1.12 -10.91 31.84
N GLU A 638 1.18 -11.83 32.82
CA GLU A 638 2.26 -11.85 33.80
C GLU A 638 3.61 -12.20 33.16
N ALA A 639 3.64 -13.08 32.15
CA ALA A 639 4.83 -13.37 31.36
C ALA A 639 5.30 -12.13 30.55
N LEU A 640 4.38 -11.43 29.88
CA LEU A 640 4.66 -10.17 29.16
C LEU A 640 5.20 -9.07 30.09
N ARG A 641 4.75 -9.05 31.35
CA ARG A 641 5.27 -8.16 32.40
C ARG A 641 6.67 -8.53 32.88
N GLY A 642 7.18 -9.71 32.52
CA GLY A 642 8.47 -10.25 32.95
C GLY A 642 8.42 -10.99 34.29
N ARG A 643 7.23 -11.30 34.82
CA ARG A 643 7.05 -12.04 36.08
C ARG A 643 6.86 -13.54 35.81
N LEU A 644 7.91 -14.17 35.28
CA LEU A 644 7.89 -15.57 34.87
C LEU A 644 7.53 -16.55 36.02
N ASN A 645 7.97 -16.25 37.24
CA ASN A 645 7.68 -17.09 38.41
C ASN A 645 6.20 -17.09 38.80
N ASP A 646 5.52 -15.95 38.66
CA ASP A 646 4.10 -15.84 38.97
C ASP A 646 3.28 -16.53 37.87
N ALA A 647 3.65 -16.34 36.59
CA ALA A 647 3.05 -17.07 35.47
C ALA A 647 3.20 -18.60 35.62
N ARG A 648 4.39 -19.09 36.00
CA ARG A 648 4.64 -20.53 36.25
C ARG A 648 3.70 -21.11 37.30
N LYS A 649 3.49 -20.41 38.42
CA LYS A 649 2.57 -20.85 39.48
C LYS A 649 1.15 -20.97 38.95
N VAL A 650 0.70 -19.99 38.17
CA VAL A 650 -0.62 -19.99 37.53
C VAL A 650 -0.75 -21.25 36.65
N TYR A 651 0.18 -21.47 35.71
CA TYR A 651 0.16 -22.67 34.85
C TYR A 651 0.10 -23.98 35.65
N GLN A 652 0.94 -24.13 36.67
CA GLN A 652 0.94 -25.32 37.52
C GLN A 652 -0.41 -25.54 38.22
N THR A 653 -0.98 -24.50 38.82
CA THR A 653 -2.24 -24.62 39.57
C THR A 653 -3.41 -25.04 38.68
N ILE A 654 -3.51 -24.47 37.49
CA ILE A 654 -4.61 -24.74 36.57
C ILE A 654 -4.44 -26.12 35.92
N LEU A 655 -3.24 -26.45 35.48
CA LEU A 655 -2.97 -27.72 34.79
C LEU A 655 -3.07 -28.94 35.74
N ILE A 656 -2.84 -28.76 37.04
CA ILE A 656 -3.12 -29.78 38.06
C ILE A 656 -4.62 -29.95 38.28
N ALA A 657 -5.39 -28.86 38.21
CA ALA A 657 -6.85 -28.89 38.39
C ALA A 657 -7.62 -29.39 37.16
N SER A 658 -7.07 -29.22 35.95
CA SER A 658 -7.69 -29.61 34.69
C SER A 658 -7.33 -31.03 34.25
N HIS A 659 -8.27 -31.74 33.61
CA HIS A 659 -7.95 -32.97 32.88
C HIS A 659 -7.05 -32.68 31.66
N GLN A 660 -6.13 -33.61 31.34
CA GLN A 660 -5.08 -33.42 30.31
C GLN A 660 -5.62 -33.10 28.90
N THR A 661 -6.85 -33.50 28.60
CA THR A 661 -7.51 -33.31 27.29
C THR A 661 -8.67 -32.32 27.34
N SER A 662 -8.74 -31.44 28.37
CA SER A 662 -9.78 -30.40 28.37
C SER A 662 -9.57 -29.40 27.21
N PRO A 663 -10.65 -28.89 26.60
CA PRO A 663 -10.55 -27.84 25.58
C PRO A 663 -9.73 -26.65 26.10
N GLY A 664 -8.78 -26.17 25.28
CA GLY A 664 -7.88 -25.07 25.64
C GLY A 664 -6.64 -25.46 26.46
N SER A 665 -6.56 -26.67 27.03
CA SER A 665 -5.37 -27.14 27.78
C SER A 665 -4.09 -27.10 26.95
N GLY A 666 -4.17 -27.43 25.66
CA GLY A 666 -3.03 -27.39 24.74
C GLY A 666 -2.38 -26.02 24.63
N THR A 667 -3.17 -24.93 24.70
CA THR A 667 -2.64 -23.56 24.67
C THR A 667 -1.82 -23.25 25.92
N LEU A 668 -2.30 -23.64 27.10
CA LEU A 668 -1.58 -23.48 28.37
C LEU A 668 -0.28 -24.28 28.40
N TRP A 669 -0.30 -25.53 27.94
CA TRP A 669 0.89 -26.37 27.85
C TRP A 669 1.93 -25.77 26.90
N TRP A 670 1.49 -25.28 25.74
CA TRP A 670 2.37 -24.60 24.79
C TRP A 670 2.98 -23.34 25.39
N ASP A 671 2.18 -22.46 26.00
CA ASP A 671 2.66 -21.20 26.55
C ASP A 671 3.67 -21.42 27.68
N TRP A 672 3.43 -22.41 28.54
CA TRP A 672 4.36 -22.74 29.61
C TRP A 672 5.67 -23.30 29.06
N ALA A 673 5.60 -24.26 28.12
CA ALA A 673 6.79 -24.83 27.49
C ALA A 673 7.59 -23.76 26.73
N GLN A 674 6.92 -22.89 25.97
CA GLN A 674 7.54 -21.80 25.22
C GLN A 674 8.20 -20.79 26.17
N MET A 675 7.55 -20.44 27.28
CA MET A 675 8.10 -19.50 28.27
C MET A 675 9.42 -20.02 28.88
N GLU A 676 9.45 -21.29 29.30
CA GLU A 676 10.67 -21.90 29.86
C GLU A 676 11.78 -22.02 28.81
N TRP A 677 11.42 -22.39 27.58
CA TRP A 677 12.35 -22.47 26.47
C TRP A 677 12.98 -21.11 26.13
N LEU A 678 12.17 -20.05 26.02
CA LEU A 678 12.68 -18.69 25.78
C LEU A 678 13.52 -18.16 26.96
N ALA A 679 13.30 -18.66 28.17
CA ALA A 679 14.12 -18.38 29.34
C ALA A 679 15.45 -19.18 29.40
N ARG A 680 15.75 -20.01 28.39
CA ARG A 680 16.90 -20.96 28.33
C ARG A 680 16.85 -22.08 29.37
N ASN A 681 15.66 -22.47 29.82
CA ASN A 681 15.45 -23.61 30.71
C ASN A 681 14.99 -24.85 29.91
N ASP A 682 15.83 -25.32 28.99
CA ASP A 682 15.48 -26.38 28.01
C ASP A 682 15.04 -27.68 28.70
N ASP A 683 15.71 -28.07 29.80
CA ASP A 683 15.36 -29.26 30.59
C ASP A 683 13.96 -29.15 31.21
N VAL A 684 13.60 -27.97 31.69
CA VAL A 684 12.28 -27.71 32.29
C VAL A 684 11.21 -27.68 31.19
N ALA A 685 11.49 -27.03 30.06
CA ALA A 685 10.59 -27.04 28.90
C ALA A 685 10.31 -28.47 28.44
N GLN A 686 11.35 -29.32 28.35
CA GLN A 686 11.20 -30.73 28.01
C GLN A 686 10.36 -31.49 29.05
N GLN A 687 10.57 -31.25 30.35
CA GLN A 687 9.75 -31.85 31.42
C GLN A 687 8.28 -31.42 31.32
N VAL A 688 8.01 -30.15 31.03
CA VAL A 688 6.65 -29.63 30.81
C VAL A 688 5.97 -30.36 29.65
N ILE A 689 6.68 -30.59 28.55
CA ILE A 689 6.15 -31.34 27.42
C ILE A 689 5.88 -32.80 27.80
N LEU A 690 6.77 -33.45 28.55
CA LEU A 690 6.53 -34.83 29.03
C LEU A 690 5.29 -34.91 29.95
N MET A 691 5.10 -33.92 30.82
CA MET A 691 3.93 -33.81 31.68
C MET A 691 2.63 -33.66 30.88
N SER A 692 2.66 -32.87 29.80
CA SER A 692 1.49 -32.71 28.90
C SER A 692 1.02 -34.03 28.29
N SER A 693 1.93 -35.00 28.11
CA SER A 693 1.64 -36.34 27.58
C SER A 693 1.30 -37.38 28.65
N GLY A 694 1.17 -36.97 29.91
CA GLY A 694 0.92 -37.89 31.05
C GLY A 694 2.06 -38.85 31.36
N VAL A 695 3.26 -38.64 30.81
CA VAL A 695 4.42 -39.52 31.01
C VAL A 695 5.27 -39.03 32.19
N ALA A 696 5.35 -39.83 33.25
CA ALA A 696 6.25 -39.57 34.36
C ALA A 696 7.66 -40.14 34.10
N GLY A 697 8.70 -39.31 34.27
CA GLY A 697 10.11 -39.72 34.28
C GLY A 697 11.00 -38.95 33.30
N SER A 698 12.32 -38.97 33.57
CA SER A 698 13.36 -38.38 32.70
C SER A 698 14.12 -39.49 31.96
N GLY A 699 14.18 -39.44 30.62
CA GLY A 699 15.02 -40.34 29.82
C GLY A 699 14.47 -40.63 28.42
N GLY A 700 15.27 -41.34 27.60
CA GLY A 700 14.95 -41.64 26.19
C GLY A 700 13.66 -42.43 25.97
N THR A 701 13.29 -43.33 26.90
CA THR A 701 12.04 -44.10 26.82
C THR A 701 10.80 -43.27 27.15
N ALA A 702 10.91 -42.29 28.04
CA ALA A 702 9.84 -41.34 28.33
C ALA A 702 9.60 -40.42 27.13
N LEU A 703 10.69 -39.94 26.49
CA LEU A 703 10.63 -39.15 25.26
C LEU A 703 9.91 -39.89 24.13
N LEU A 704 10.27 -41.15 23.86
CA LEU A 704 9.62 -41.95 22.82
C LEU A 704 8.15 -42.19 23.11
N ARG A 705 7.78 -42.42 24.38
CA ARG A 705 6.37 -42.56 24.78
C ARG A 705 5.59 -41.26 24.56
N ALA A 706 6.16 -40.12 24.93
CA ALA A 706 5.55 -38.81 24.71
C ALA A 706 5.36 -38.52 23.21
N LYS A 707 6.38 -38.77 22.37
CA LYS A 707 6.29 -38.65 20.91
C LYS A 707 5.14 -39.49 20.34
N ARG A 708 5.07 -40.77 20.69
CA ARG A 708 3.99 -41.67 20.24
C ARG A 708 2.61 -41.23 20.74
N HIS A 709 2.54 -40.68 21.96
CA HIS A 709 1.28 -40.17 22.50
C HIS A 709 0.80 -38.92 21.75
N LEU A 710 1.68 -37.94 21.53
CA LEU A 710 1.36 -36.73 20.75
C LEU A 710 0.94 -37.08 19.31
N GLU A 711 1.62 -38.03 18.67
CA GLU A 711 1.24 -38.51 17.34
C GLU A 711 -0.14 -39.18 17.36
N SER A 712 -0.43 -40.02 18.35
CA SER A 712 -1.76 -40.64 18.53
C SER A 712 -2.85 -39.60 18.79
N LEU A 713 -2.58 -38.60 19.64
CA LEU A 713 -3.50 -37.50 19.92
C LEU A 713 -3.86 -36.71 18.65
N LEU A 714 -2.85 -36.33 17.87
CA LEU A 714 -3.02 -35.53 16.66
C LEU A 714 -3.71 -36.29 15.52
N THR A 715 -3.50 -37.60 15.42
CA THR A 715 -4.05 -38.42 14.33
C THR A 715 -5.40 -39.06 14.65
N GLN A 716 -5.72 -39.31 15.93
CA GLN A 716 -6.95 -40.00 16.33
C GLN A 716 -7.94 -39.07 17.02
N GLU A 717 -7.51 -38.39 18.10
CA GLU A 717 -8.43 -37.63 18.96
C GLU A 717 -8.73 -36.23 18.42
N LEU A 718 -7.69 -35.51 17.99
CA LEU A 718 -7.79 -34.11 17.56
C LEU A 718 -7.92 -33.94 16.04
N LEU A 719 -8.10 -35.02 15.30
CA LEU A 719 -8.21 -34.96 13.83
C LEU A 719 -9.39 -34.09 13.38
N GLN A 720 -10.53 -34.19 14.10
CA GLN A 720 -11.77 -33.45 13.84
C GLN A 720 -11.95 -32.23 14.75
N ALA A 721 -11.00 -31.97 15.66
CA ALA A 721 -11.06 -30.82 16.55
C ALA A 721 -10.86 -29.50 15.77
N PRO A 722 -11.41 -28.37 16.26
CA PRO A 722 -11.16 -27.07 15.64
C PRO A 722 -9.67 -26.77 15.59
N TRP A 723 -9.23 -26.09 14.53
CA TRP A 723 -7.82 -25.82 14.28
C TRP A 723 -7.08 -25.21 15.49
N ARG A 724 -7.74 -24.29 16.21
CA ARG A 724 -7.22 -23.61 17.40
C ARG A 724 -6.84 -24.57 18.54
N GLU A 725 -7.49 -25.72 18.64
CA GLU A 725 -7.14 -26.74 19.64
C GLU A 725 -6.02 -27.65 19.16
N ARG A 726 -5.93 -27.89 17.85
CA ARG A 726 -4.93 -28.78 17.26
C ARG A 726 -3.55 -28.12 17.13
N GLU A 727 -3.53 -26.84 16.77
CA GLU A 727 -2.30 -26.08 16.52
C GLU A 727 -1.30 -26.08 17.70
N PRO A 728 -1.70 -25.82 18.95
CA PRO A 728 -0.76 -25.82 20.09
C PRO A 728 -0.07 -27.17 20.30
N TRP A 729 -0.78 -28.29 20.08
CA TRP A 729 -0.21 -29.63 20.19
C TRP A 729 0.82 -29.93 19.10
N ILE A 730 0.58 -29.44 17.88
CA ILE A 730 1.56 -29.51 16.78
C ILE A 730 2.82 -28.69 17.14
N LYS A 731 2.65 -27.49 17.71
CA LYS A 731 3.77 -26.65 18.18
C LYS A 731 4.57 -27.35 19.28
N ILE A 732 3.88 -28.01 20.23
CA ILE A 732 4.51 -28.81 21.30
C ILE A 732 5.33 -29.97 20.71
N ALA A 733 4.77 -30.72 19.75
CA ALA A 733 5.48 -31.81 19.08
C ALA A 733 6.73 -31.30 18.33
N GLY A 734 6.61 -30.19 17.61
CA GLY A 734 7.74 -29.54 16.94
C GLY A 734 8.82 -29.06 17.92
N LEU A 735 8.44 -28.47 19.05
CA LEU A 735 9.37 -28.03 20.08
C LEU A 735 10.06 -29.21 20.77
N LEU A 736 9.36 -30.33 21.01
CA LEU A 736 9.96 -31.54 21.56
C LEU A 736 11.06 -32.09 20.64
N GLU A 737 10.83 -32.11 19.32
CA GLU A 737 11.85 -32.50 18.36
C GLU A 737 13.04 -31.54 18.33
N LEU A 738 12.78 -30.23 18.46
CA LEU A 738 13.84 -29.21 18.50
C LEU A 738 14.73 -29.36 19.75
N LEU A 739 14.14 -29.67 20.91
CA LEU A 739 14.87 -29.85 22.16
C LEU A 739 15.62 -31.20 22.22
N THR A 740 15.09 -32.24 21.55
CA THR A 740 15.68 -33.59 21.60
C THR A 740 16.69 -33.86 20.50
N SER A 741 16.49 -33.29 19.31
CA SER A 741 17.41 -33.43 18.19
C SER A 741 18.32 -32.21 18.14
N SER A 742 19.64 -32.40 18.16
CA SER A 742 20.61 -31.29 18.04
C SER A 742 20.54 -30.51 16.71
N SER A 743 19.58 -30.84 15.83
CA SER A 743 19.35 -30.19 14.54
C SER A 743 17.92 -29.65 14.45
N PRO A 744 17.72 -28.41 14.00
CA PRO A 744 16.38 -27.84 13.78
C PRO A 744 15.59 -28.57 12.69
N GLN A 745 16.26 -29.28 11.78
CA GLN A 745 15.63 -29.94 10.64
C GLN A 745 14.59 -31.00 11.05
N ALA A 746 14.81 -31.73 12.16
CA ALA A 746 13.88 -32.74 12.64
C ALA A 746 12.53 -32.13 13.09
N ALA A 747 12.58 -31.00 13.79
CA ALA A 747 11.39 -30.23 14.15
C ALA A 747 10.64 -29.75 12.91
N LEU A 748 11.39 -29.29 11.91
CA LEU A 748 10.83 -28.82 10.65
C LEU A 748 10.13 -29.94 9.87
N THR A 749 10.69 -31.14 9.82
CA THR A 749 10.06 -32.28 9.14
C THR A 749 8.71 -32.67 9.75
N VAL A 750 8.58 -32.58 11.08
CA VAL A 750 7.29 -32.82 11.75
C VAL A 750 6.28 -31.75 11.36
N LEU A 751 6.67 -30.47 11.44
CA LEU A 751 5.79 -29.36 11.07
C LEU A 751 5.39 -29.41 9.58
N ASP A 752 6.32 -29.76 8.69
CA ASP A 752 6.08 -29.88 7.25
C ASP A 752 5.06 -31.00 6.95
N SER A 753 5.11 -32.13 7.67
CA SER A 753 4.13 -33.22 7.48
C SER A 753 2.68 -32.78 7.74
N TYR A 754 2.49 -31.87 8.70
CA TYR A 754 1.18 -31.30 8.99
C TYR A 754 0.84 -30.12 8.08
N LEU A 755 1.83 -29.36 7.59
CA LEU A 755 1.63 -28.30 6.61
C LEU A 755 1.18 -28.86 5.26
N ASP A 756 1.82 -29.93 4.78
CA ASP A 756 1.50 -30.57 3.50
C ASP A 756 0.08 -31.17 3.48
N ALA A 757 -0.47 -31.49 4.66
CA ALA A 757 -1.85 -31.95 4.81
C ALA A 757 -2.90 -30.82 4.76
N LEU A 758 -2.48 -29.55 4.86
CA LEU A 758 -3.36 -28.38 4.83
C LEU A 758 -3.36 -27.74 3.44
N GLN A 759 -4.50 -27.15 3.06
CA GLN A 759 -4.57 -26.41 1.80
C GLN A 759 -3.87 -25.05 1.93
N PRO A 760 -2.98 -24.67 0.98
CA PRO A 760 -2.42 -23.33 0.91
C PRO A 760 -3.51 -22.25 0.87
N SER A 761 -3.19 -21.05 1.35
CA SER A 761 -4.13 -19.91 1.45
C SER A 761 -5.27 -20.07 2.47
N THR A 762 -5.30 -21.16 3.24
CA THR A 762 -6.21 -21.26 4.41
C THR A 762 -5.58 -20.60 5.65
N PRO A 763 -6.40 -20.08 6.60
CA PRO A 763 -5.89 -19.50 7.84
C PRO A 763 -5.15 -20.53 8.70
N ALA A 764 -5.56 -21.80 8.65
CA ALA A 764 -4.86 -22.89 9.34
C ALA A 764 -3.44 -23.10 8.79
N HIS A 765 -3.29 -23.16 7.46
CA HIS A 765 -1.99 -23.28 6.82
C HIS A 765 -1.11 -22.04 7.09
N GLU A 766 -1.70 -20.84 7.06
CA GLU A 766 -0.99 -19.60 7.39
C GLU A 766 -0.49 -19.60 8.84
N SER A 767 -1.35 -20.00 9.79
CA SER A 767 -1.03 -20.06 11.22
C SER A 767 0.12 -21.02 11.49
N LEU A 768 0.08 -22.23 10.94
CA LEU A 768 1.17 -23.19 11.10
C LEU A 768 2.46 -22.72 10.42
N THR A 769 2.36 -22.04 9.27
CA THR A 769 3.53 -21.46 8.58
C THR A 769 4.20 -20.40 9.46
N VAL A 770 3.42 -19.46 10.01
CA VAL A 770 3.90 -18.43 10.93
C VAL A 770 4.49 -19.06 12.19
N ALA A 771 3.82 -20.05 12.77
CA ALA A 771 4.30 -20.77 13.95
C ALA A 771 5.65 -21.45 13.70
N ALA A 772 5.81 -22.12 12.56
CA ALA A 772 7.05 -22.80 12.20
C ALA A 772 8.20 -21.82 11.96
N LEU A 773 7.92 -20.68 11.31
CA LEU A 773 8.89 -19.60 11.13
C LEU A 773 9.25 -18.95 12.46
N ALA A 774 8.28 -18.70 13.34
CA ALA A 774 8.51 -18.11 14.65
C ALA A 774 9.35 -19.02 15.56
N LEU A 775 9.10 -20.34 15.54
CA LEU A 775 9.90 -21.32 16.27
C LEU A 775 11.37 -21.30 15.78
N LEU A 776 11.59 -21.32 14.47
CA LEU A 776 12.93 -21.27 13.89
C LEU A 776 13.62 -19.92 14.16
N TYR A 777 12.89 -18.81 14.04
CA TYR A 777 13.37 -17.46 14.35
C TYR A 777 13.77 -17.33 15.83
N ASN A 778 12.94 -17.82 16.75
CA ASN A 778 13.25 -17.79 18.17
C ASN A 778 14.49 -18.63 18.50
N HIS A 779 14.63 -19.81 17.90
CA HIS A 779 15.82 -20.65 18.06
C HIS A 779 17.10 -19.97 17.50
N ALA A 780 17.03 -19.44 16.28
CA ALA A 780 18.19 -18.88 15.59
C ALA A 780 18.57 -17.47 16.06
N ALA A 781 17.60 -16.55 16.15
CA ALA A 781 17.84 -15.13 16.37
C ALA A 781 17.70 -14.71 17.85
N VAL A 782 16.70 -15.24 18.57
CA VAL A 782 16.45 -14.86 19.98
C VAL A 782 17.38 -15.63 20.93
N LEU A 783 17.42 -16.95 20.81
CA LEU A 783 18.28 -17.82 21.61
C LEU A 783 19.73 -17.86 21.11
N LYS A 784 19.99 -17.39 19.89
CA LYS A 784 21.33 -17.40 19.26
C LYS A 784 21.93 -18.80 19.20
N SER A 785 21.09 -19.81 19.00
CA SER A 785 21.53 -21.21 18.88
C SER A 785 22.19 -21.45 17.53
N PRO A 786 23.12 -22.43 17.40
CA PRO A 786 23.81 -22.71 16.14
C PRO A 786 22.85 -23.21 15.07
N THR A 787 22.54 -22.38 14.07
CA THR A 787 21.72 -22.76 12.92
C THR A 787 22.25 -22.15 11.63
N PRO A 788 22.27 -22.88 10.50
CA PRO A 788 22.59 -22.31 9.20
C PRO A 788 21.60 -21.19 8.85
N PRO A 789 22.05 -19.94 8.60
CA PRO A 789 21.15 -18.84 8.25
C PRO A 789 20.38 -19.06 6.94
N ALA A 790 20.86 -19.96 6.07
CA ALA A 790 20.15 -20.36 4.86
C ALA A 790 18.80 -21.04 5.17
N LEU A 791 18.73 -21.83 6.25
CA LEU A 791 17.52 -22.60 6.57
C LEU A 791 16.31 -21.69 6.87
N LEU A 792 16.52 -20.63 7.66
CA LEU A 792 15.47 -19.65 7.93
C LEU A 792 15.10 -18.87 6.67
N ARG A 793 16.09 -18.44 5.89
CA ARG A 793 15.87 -17.65 4.67
C ARG A 793 15.07 -18.40 3.62
N ASP A 794 15.49 -19.61 3.25
CA ASP A 794 14.83 -20.41 2.20
C ASP A 794 13.37 -20.71 2.56
N ARG A 795 13.08 -20.90 3.85
CA ARG A 795 11.70 -21.08 4.34
C ARG A 795 10.88 -19.81 4.30
N VAL A 796 11.45 -18.68 4.72
CA VAL A 796 10.75 -17.40 4.68
C VAL A 796 10.49 -16.97 3.23
N GLU A 797 11.43 -17.18 2.31
CA GLU A 797 11.25 -16.90 0.88
C GLU A 797 10.04 -17.67 0.32
N ARG A 798 9.93 -18.98 0.56
CA ARG A 798 8.75 -19.79 0.19
C ARG A 798 7.46 -19.28 0.84
N ALA A 799 7.52 -18.89 2.11
CA ALA A 799 6.35 -18.41 2.83
C ALA A 799 5.84 -17.06 2.29
N VAL A 800 6.74 -16.17 1.84
CA VAL A 800 6.35 -14.88 1.24
C VAL A 800 5.73 -15.05 -0.15
N GLU A 801 6.13 -16.06 -0.93
CA GLU A 801 5.49 -16.37 -2.22
C GLU A 801 4.01 -16.78 -2.04
N VAL A 802 3.73 -17.54 -0.98
CA VAL A 802 2.37 -17.97 -0.63
C VAL A 802 1.59 -16.81 0.01
N TYR A 803 2.17 -16.14 1.02
CA TYR A 803 1.54 -15.11 1.84
C TYR A 803 2.25 -13.74 1.76
N PRO A 804 2.20 -13.04 0.61
CA PRO A 804 2.93 -11.79 0.41
C PRO A 804 2.44 -10.62 1.27
N SER A 805 1.17 -10.65 1.70
CA SER A 805 0.56 -9.60 2.51
C SER A 805 0.77 -9.78 4.01
N ASN A 806 1.34 -10.91 4.45
CA ASN A 806 1.56 -11.20 5.86
C ASN A 806 2.82 -10.47 6.37
N THR A 807 2.56 -9.48 7.22
CA THR A 807 3.57 -8.60 7.82
C THR A 807 4.43 -9.27 8.89
N ALA A 808 3.93 -10.33 9.55
CA ALA A 808 4.72 -11.10 10.51
C ALA A 808 5.82 -11.91 9.80
N ILE A 809 5.47 -12.55 8.67
CA ILE A 809 6.42 -13.25 7.81
C ILE A 809 7.42 -12.26 7.23
N MET A 810 6.96 -11.09 6.76
CA MET A 810 7.83 -10.02 6.31
C MET A 810 8.77 -9.54 7.42
N GLY A 811 8.31 -9.45 8.67
CA GLY A 811 9.17 -9.04 9.78
C GLY A 811 10.27 -10.05 10.10
N ILE A 812 9.92 -11.35 10.10
CA ILE A 812 10.91 -12.43 10.24
C ILE A 812 11.91 -12.40 9.07
N PHE A 813 11.45 -12.12 7.84
CA PHE A 813 12.32 -11.95 6.67
C PHE A 813 13.33 -10.83 6.87
N LEU A 814 12.86 -9.65 7.28
CA LEU A 814 13.74 -8.49 7.50
C LEU A 814 14.75 -8.78 8.62
N GLU A 815 14.32 -9.36 9.73
CA GLU A 815 15.23 -9.78 10.81
C GLU A 815 16.29 -10.78 10.31
N ALA A 816 15.92 -11.73 9.44
CA ALA A 816 16.85 -12.70 8.87
C ALA A 816 17.88 -12.05 7.90
N GLU A 817 17.51 -10.96 7.23
CA GLU A 817 18.37 -10.21 6.30
C GLU A 817 19.28 -9.17 6.99
N LYS A 818 19.12 -8.95 8.31
CA LYS A 818 19.98 -8.02 9.06
C LYS A 818 21.45 -8.39 8.94
N GLY A 819 22.28 -7.41 8.57
CA GLY A 819 23.73 -7.57 8.45
C GLY A 819 24.23 -8.30 7.20
N GLN A 820 23.35 -8.91 6.40
CA GLN A 820 23.73 -9.61 5.15
C GLN A 820 23.82 -8.67 3.94
N GLY A 821 23.10 -7.55 3.97
CA GLY A 821 23.25 -6.47 3.01
C GLY A 821 22.69 -6.73 1.61
N ILE A 822 21.86 -7.77 1.42
CA ILE A 822 21.29 -8.15 0.12
C ILE A 822 19.94 -7.45 -0.12
N TRP A 823 19.98 -6.13 -0.30
CA TRP A 823 18.76 -5.34 -0.57
C TRP A 823 18.03 -5.76 -1.85
N GLY A 824 18.73 -6.37 -2.81
CA GLY A 824 18.11 -6.95 -4.00
C GLY A 824 17.04 -8.00 -3.68
N ARG A 825 17.25 -8.82 -2.64
CA ARG A 825 16.26 -9.80 -2.18
C ARG A 825 15.04 -9.15 -1.56
N VAL A 826 15.26 -8.11 -0.74
CA VAL A 826 14.16 -7.30 -0.18
C VAL A 826 13.32 -6.72 -1.32
N ARG A 827 13.94 -6.18 -2.37
CA ARG A 827 13.22 -5.67 -3.55
C ARG A 827 12.46 -6.75 -4.33
N THR A 828 13.06 -7.92 -4.51
CA THR A 828 12.35 -9.07 -5.11
C THR A 828 11.14 -9.48 -4.29
N MET A 829 11.29 -9.54 -2.96
CA MET A 829 10.22 -9.84 -2.01
C MET A 829 9.11 -8.78 -2.05
N LEU A 830 9.46 -7.52 -2.24
CA LEU A 830 8.50 -6.44 -2.50
C LEU A 830 7.83 -6.53 -3.88
N GLY A 831 8.11 -7.55 -4.70
CA GLY A 831 7.46 -7.77 -5.99
C GLY A 831 7.88 -6.77 -7.08
N GLU A 832 9.09 -6.21 -6.98
CA GLU A 832 9.59 -5.18 -7.93
C GLU A 832 10.26 -5.78 -9.17
N MET A 833 10.69 -7.05 -9.11
CA MET A 833 11.41 -7.73 -10.21
C MET A 833 10.48 -8.43 -11.20
N THR A 834 9.17 -8.46 -10.95
CA THR A 834 8.21 -8.97 -11.91
C THR A 834 7.94 -7.92 -12.99
N THR A 835 8.85 -7.83 -13.97
CA THR A 835 8.60 -7.17 -15.27
C THR A 835 7.47 -7.84 -16.07
N GLU A 836 7.01 -8.98 -15.59
CA GLU A 836 5.84 -9.71 -16.04
C GLU A 836 4.66 -9.18 -15.23
N GLY A 837 3.64 -8.62 -15.89
CA GLY A 837 2.42 -8.06 -15.27
C GLY A 837 1.53 -9.11 -14.59
N THR A 838 2.13 -10.09 -13.93
CA THR A 838 1.58 -11.28 -13.25
C THR A 838 1.82 -11.23 -11.73
N GLY A 839 2.29 -10.11 -11.19
CA GLY A 839 2.31 -9.90 -9.74
C GLY A 839 0.89 -9.93 -9.18
N LYS A 840 0.67 -10.70 -8.10
CA LYS A 840 -0.60 -10.70 -7.36
C LYS A 840 -0.97 -9.25 -7.00
N GLU A 841 -2.24 -8.86 -7.20
CA GLU A 841 -2.72 -7.52 -6.86
C GLU A 841 -2.42 -7.21 -5.38
N LYS A 842 -1.96 -5.98 -5.09
CA LYS A 842 -1.46 -5.63 -3.76
C LYS A 842 -2.52 -4.89 -2.93
N GLY A 843 -2.62 -5.33 -1.68
CA GLY A 843 -3.36 -4.69 -0.58
C GLY A 843 -2.96 -3.23 -0.34
N VAL A 844 -3.86 -2.39 0.17
CA VAL A 844 -3.52 -1.06 0.72
C VAL A 844 -2.50 -1.22 1.86
N THR A 845 -2.79 -2.12 2.80
CA THR A 845 -1.89 -2.49 3.90
C THR A 845 -0.51 -2.90 3.39
N ARG A 846 -0.44 -3.72 2.34
CA ARG A 846 0.83 -4.14 1.71
C ARG A 846 1.62 -2.96 1.14
N ARG A 847 0.95 -2.00 0.47
CA ARG A 847 1.58 -0.78 -0.06
C ARG A 847 2.12 0.11 1.07
N VAL A 848 1.38 0.28 2.16
CA VAL A 848 1.87 1.04 3.32
C VAL A 848 3.08 0.34 3.95
N ALA A 849 3.04 -0.98 4.05
CA ALA A 849 4.17 -1.77 4.57
C ALA A 849 5.44 -1.59 3.71
N GLU A 850 5.31 -1.54 2.38
CA GLU A 850 6.41 -1.27 1.44
C GLU A 850 7.08 0.10 1.64
N VAL A 851 6.29 1.12 2.04
CA VAL A 851 6.83 2.44 2.40
C VAL A 851 7.62 2.36 3.70
N TRP A 852 7.08 1.70 4.73
CA TRP A 852 7.77 1.52 6.01
C TRP A 852 9.09 0.72 5.85
N VAL A 853 9.09 -0.35 5.05
CA VAL A 853 10.29 -1.16 4.78
C VAL A 853 11.44 -0.31 4.21
N ALA A 854 11.13 0.76 3.48
CA ALA A 854 12.15 1.65 2.93
C ALA A 854 12.97 2.37 4.02
N ASN A 855 12.37 2.59 5.19
CA ASN A 855 12.99 3.22 6.34
C ASN A 855 13.64 2.21 7.31
N TRP A 856 13.56 0.91 7.02
CA TRP A 856 14.10 -0.12 7.90
C TRP A 856 15.64 -0.06 8.03
N GLU A 857 16.37 0.28 6.96
CA GLU A 857 17.81 0.60 7.02
C GLU A 857 17.98 2.12 7.25
N LYS A 858 18.49 2.51 8.42
CA LYS A 858 18.63 3.93 8.78
C LYS A 858 19.62 4.64 7.84
N GLY A 859 19.23 5.80 7.33
CA GLY A 859 20.06 6.63 6.43
C GLY A 859 20.02 6.22 4.95
N ARG A 860 19.10 5.34 4.54
CA ARG A 860 18.88 4.95 3.13
C ARG A 860 17.71 5.66 2.45
N TRP A 861 16.98 6.48 3.19
CA TRP A 861 15.77 7.16 2.72
C TRP A 861 15.95 7.84 1.36
N GLU A 862 16.97 8.70 1.21
CA GLU A 862 17.27 9.43 -0.03
C GLU A 862 17.37 8.52 -1.27
N ALA A 863 17.99 7.34 -1.14
CA ALA A 863 18.17 6.39 -2.24
C ALA A 863 16.88 5.65 -2.61
N GLU A 864 15.90 5.62 -1.70
CA GLU A 864 14.64 4.90 -1.85
C GLU A 864 13.48 5.85 -2.21
N VAL A 865 13.66 7.18 -2.14
CA VAL A 865 12.62 8.18 -2.45
C VAL A 865 12.00 7.94 -3.83
N GLU A 866 12.79 7.88 -4.91
CA GLU A 866 12.26 7.66 -6.26
C GLU A 866 11.56 6.30 -6.41
N ARG A 867 12.02 5.28 -5.68
CA ARG A 867 11.40 3.94 -5.69
C ARG A 867 10.02 3.99 -5.05
N ILE A 868 9.93 4.55 -3.85
CA ILE A 868 8.66 4.71 -3.12
C ILE A 868 7.70 5.55 -3.96
N ARG A 869 8.18 6.64 -4.57
CA ARG A 869 7.39 7.49 -5.45
C ARG A 869 6.81 6.70 -6.62
N ASN A 870 7.62 5.92 -7.34
CA ASN A 870 7.14 5.10 -8.45
C ASN A 870 6.17 4.02 -7.98
N GLY A 871 6.43 3.40 -6.82
CA GLY A 871 5.56 2.40 -6.21
C GLY A 871 4.20 2.95 -5.80
N LEU A 872 4.17 4.14 -5.19
CA LEU A 872 2.94 4.85 -4.82
C LEU A 872 2.19 5.37 -6.05
N ALA A 873 2.88 5.93 -7.04
CA ALA A 873 2.27 6.33 -8.31
C ALA A 873 1.59 5.15 -9.01
N ALA A 874 2.25 3.99 -9.06
CA ALA A 874 1.67 2.77 -9.61
C ALA A 874 0.50 2.25 -8.76
N ALA A 875 0.56 2.33 -7.43
CA ALA A 875 -0.52 1.89 -6.54
C ALA A 875 -1.78 2.75 -6.69
N VAL A 876 -1.59 4.04 -6.92
CA VAL A 876 -2.69 5.00 -7.05
C VAL A 876 -3.34 4.95 -8.45
N GLU A 877 -2.61 4.43 -9.46
CA GLU A 877 -3.13 4.17 -10.80
C GLU A 877 -3.76 2.77 -10.95
N ASP A 878 -3.61 1.90 -9.96
CA ASP A 878 -4.15 0.55 -9.96
C ASP A 878 -5.66 0.54 -9.66
N ASP A 879 -6.45 -0.19 -10.46
CA ASP A 879 -7.92 -0.22 -10.38
C ASP A 879 -8.42 -0.76 -9.03
N ARG A 880 -7.60 -1.56 -8.34
CA ARG A 880 -7.92 -2.08 -7.01
C ARG A 880 -7.77 -1.02 -5.92
N THR A 881 -6.88 -0.05 -6.07
CA THR A 881 -6.47 0.84 -4.97
C THR A 881 -6.66 2.33 -5.23
N ARG A 882 -7.02 2.74 -6.47
CA ARG A 882 -7.27 4.14 -6.87
C ARG A 882 -8.29 4.89 -6.00
N GLY A 883 -9.33 4.20 -5.53
CA GLY A 883 -10.37 4.76 -4.67
C GLY A 883 -10.03 4.84 -3.18
N SER A 884 -8.79 4.55 -2.77
CA SER A 884 -8.40 4.55 -1.36
C SER A 884 -7.83 5.91 -0.94
N ALA A 885 -8.60 6.64 -0.14
CA ALA A 885 -8.16 7.89 0.48
C ALA A 885 -6.89 7.70 1.35
N ILE A 886 -6.72 6.51 1.93
CA ILE A 886 -5.57 6.12 2.76
C ILE A 886 -4.26 6.25 1.97
N LEU A 887 -4.22 5.71 0.75
CA LEU A 887 -3.02 5.77 -0.10
C LEU A 887 -2.74 7.17 -0.63
N TRP A 888 -3.79 7.92 -0.97
CA TRP A 888 -3.64 9.30 -1.41
C TRP A 888 -3.05 10.18 -0.31
N LYS A 889 -3.57 10.10 0.91
CA LYS A 889 -3.00 10.82 2.07
C LYS A 889 -1.56 10.39 2.34
N LEU A 890 -1.26 9.09 2.28
CA LEU A 890 0.12 8.58 2.43
C LEU A 890 1.05 9.15 1.35
N TYR A 891 0.59 9.26 0.11
CA TYR A 891 1.39 9.78 -1.00
C TYR A 891 1.63 11.29 -0.90
N VAL A 892 0.61 12.06 -0.52
CA VAL A 892 0.76 13.50 -0.25
C VAL A 892 1.72 13.71 0.93
N ALA A 893 1.55 12.98 2.04
CA ALA A 893 2.45 13.04 3.19
C ALA A 893 3.90 12.66 2.82
N PHE A 894 4.08 11.69 1.94
CA PHE A 894 5.39 11.31 1.41
C PHE A 894 6.05 12.45 0.62
N GLU A 895 5.35 13.08 -0.33
CA GLU A 895 5.93 14.17 -1.14
C GLU A 895 6.25 15.42 -0.32
N ILE A 896 5.45 15.71 0.71
CA ILE A 896 5.74 16.77 1.70
C ILE A 896 7.07 16.45 2.41
N ARG A 897 7.23 15.24 2.92
CA ARG A 897 8.45 14.81 3.64
C ARG A 897 9.67 14.67 2.74
N ALA A 898 9.46 14.42 1.44
CA ALA A 898 10.51 14.42 0.43
C ALA A 898 10.95 15.84 0.01
N GLY A 899 10.33 16.90 0.55
CA GLY A 899 10.67 18.28 0.24
C GLY A 899 10.23 18.74 -1.16
N GLN A 900 9.16 18.15 -1.70
CA GLN A 900 8.64 18.46 -3.04
C GLN A 900 7.18 18.94 -2.99
N PRO A 901 6.88 20.08 -2.34
CA PRO A 901 5.51 20.49 -2.08
C PRO A 901 4.74 20.86 -3.37
N GLY A 902 5.43 21.31 -4.43
CA GLY A 902 4.81 21.51 -5.75
C GLY A 902 4.33 20.22 -6.42
N ARG A 903 5.00 19.08 -6.15
CA ARG A 903 4.50 17.76 -6.58
C ARG A 903 3.36 17.31 -5.70
N ALA A 904 3.45 17.53 -4.39
CA ALA A 904 2.40 17.23 -3.44
C ALA A 904 1.08 17.93 -3.82
N LYS A 905 1.11 19.21 -4.23
CA LYS A 905 -0.06 19.93 -4.77
C LYS A 905 -0.69 19.22 -5.96
N LYS A 906 0.11 18.78 -6.95
CA LYS A 906 -0.40 18.02 -8.12
C LYS A 906 -1.00 16.68 -7.74
N VAL A 907 -0.38 15.97 -6.79
CA VAL A 907 -0.90 14.71 -6.27
C VAL A 907 -2.21 14.94 -5.51
N LEU A 908 -2.31 16.04 -4.76
CA LEU A 908 -3.53 16.39 -4.03
C LEU A 908 -4.70 16.65 -4.98
N TYR A 909 -4.54 17.45 -6.03
CA TYR A 909 -5.62 17.63 -7.02
C TYR A 909 -6.07 16.32 -7.68
N ARG A 910 -5.13 15.40 -7.98
CA ARG A 910 -5.49 14.06 -8.44
C ARG A 910 -6.26 13.27 -7.38
N ALA A 911 -5.85 13.36 -6.11
CA ALA A 911 -6.56 12.72 -5.01
C ALA A 911 -7.99 13.22 -4.88
N LEU A 912 -8.20 14.54 -4.97
CA LEU A 912 -9.54 15.15 -4.90
C LEU A 912 -10.45 14.70 -6.06
N SER A 913 -9.88 14.45 -7.25
CA SER A 913 -10.67 13.93 -8.38
C SER A 913 -11.15 12.48 -8.19
N GLU A 914 -10.40 11.66 -7.45
CA GLU A 914 -10.70 10.23 -7.26
C GLU A 914 -11.38 9.95 -5.91
N CYS A 915 -11.18 10.81 -4.91
CA CYS A 915 -11.74 10.75 -3.56
C CYS A 915 -12.33 12.12 -3.14
N PRO A 916 -13.40 12.59 -3.82
CA PRO A 916 -13.88 13.97 -3.67
C PRO A 916 -14.55 14.28 -2.34
N LEU A 917 -15.00 13.28 -1.57
CA LEU A 917 -15.76 13.50 -0.32
C LEU A 917 -14.91 13.51 0.96
N VAL A 918 -13.59 13.37 0.85
CA VAL A 918 -12.72 13.21 2.02
C VAL A 918 -12.20 14.57 2.49
N LYS A 919 -12.84 15.14 3.51
CA LYS A 919 -12.52 16.44 4.13
C LYS A 919 -11.04 16.58 4.47
N ASP A 920 -10.46 15.59 5.12
CA ASP A 920 -9.05 15.56 5.48
C ASP A 920 -8.09 15.80 4.30
N LEU A 921 -8.45 15.40 3.07
CA LEU A 921 -7.62 15.69 1.90
C LEU A 921 -7.64 17.19 1.58
N TYR A 922 -8.80 17.84 1.63
CA TYR A 922 -8.91 19.28 1.42
C TYR A 922 -8.12 20.05 2.48
N LEU A 923 -8.23 19.66 3.76
CA LEU A 923 -7.51 20.31 4.86
C LEU A 923 -5.98 20.29 4.71
N LEU A 924 -5.42 19.34 3.94
CA LEU A 924 -3.97 19.32 3.64
C LEU A 924 -3.52 20.56 2.84
N ALA A 925 -4.40 21.15 2.02
CA ALA A 925 -4.10 22.37 1.25
C ALA A 925 -3.95 23.59 2.16
N PHE A 926 -4.79 23.70 3.19
CA PHE A 926 -4.85 24.84 4.11
C PHE A 926 -3.84 24.73 5.28
N GLY A 927 -3.42 23.51 5.62
CA GLY A 927 -2.39 23.26 6.64
C GLY A 927 -0.99 23.01 6.04
N PRO A 928 -0.52 21.76 5.94
CA PRO A 928 0.85 21.44 5.53
C PRO A 928 1.31 21.99 4.17
N LEU A 929 0.39 22.19 3.22
CA LEU A 929 0.71 22.69 1.87
C LEU A 929 0.41 24.18 1.67
N ARG A 930 0.00 24.90 2.72
CA ARG A 930 -0.42 26.30 2.66
C ARG A 930 0.54 27.22 1.89
N ALA A 931 1.84 26.98 1.99
CA ALA A 931 2.88 27.78 1.33
C ALA A 931 2.91 27.67 -0.22
N VAL A 932 2.21 26.71 -0.82
CA VAL A 932 2.22 26.46 -2.29
C VAL A 932 0.86 26.72 -2.95
N PHE A 933 -0.16 27.00 -2.15
CA PHE A 933 -1.49 27.37 -2.64
C PHE A 933 -1.68 28.88 -2.64
N GLU A 934 -2.25 29.39 -3.72
CA GLU A 934 -2.70 30.77 -3.82
C GLU A 934 -4.05 30.93 -3.13
N VAL A 935 -4.38 32.14 -2.69
CA VAL A 935 -5.64 32.44 -1.98
C VAL A 935 -6.85 32.05 -2.84
N ARG A 936 -6.86 32.42 -4.13
CA ARG A 936 -7.95 32.06 -5.05
C ARG A 936 -8.18 30.56 -5.14
N GLU A 937 -7.10 29.78 -5.24
CA GLU A 937 -7.20 28.32 -5.28
C GLU A 937 -7.75 27.73 -3.98
N LEU A 938 -7.51 28.38 -2.83
CA LEU A 938 -8.06 27.96 -1.54
C LEU A 938 -9.56 28.27 -1.42
N HIS A 939 -10.01 29.42 -1.94
CA HIS A 939 -11.45 29.73 -2.03
C HIS A 939 -12.16 28.82 -3.02
N ASP A 940 -11.57 28.55 -4.20
CA ASP A 940 -12.12 27.57 -5.15
C ASP A 940 -12.26 26.20 -4.47
N LEU A 941 -11.28 25.79 -3.65
CA LEU A 941 -11.36 24.55 -2.88
C LEU A 941 -12.47 24.58 -1.82
N SER A 942 -12.66 25.68 -1.09
CA SER A 942 -13.79 25.79 -0.15
C SER A 942 -15.14 25.74 -0.86
N ASP A 943 -15.26 26.38 -2.02
CA ASP A 943 -16.48 26.36 -2.83
C ASP A 943 -16.78 24.93 -3.28
N THR A 944 -15.76 24.18 -3.73
CA THR A 944 -15.95 22.76 -4.04
C THR A 944 -16.35 21.93 -2.82
N MET A 945 -15.87 22.27 -1.62
CA MET A 945 -16.32 21.60 -0.38
C MET A 945 -17.81 21.85 -0.12
N ILE A 946 -18.28 23.09 -0.33
CA ILE A 946 -19.70 23.47 -0.21
C ILE A 946 -20.55 22.74 -1.25
N GLU A 947 -20.17 22.79 -2.53
CA GLU A 947 -20.90 22.14 -3.63
C GLU A 947 -21.07 20.63 -3.42
N ARG A 948 -20.06 19.99 -2.83
CA ARG A 948 -20.06 18.54 -2.54
C ARG A 948 -20.78 18.19 -1.24
N GLY A 949 -21.13 19.18 -0.42
CA GLY A 949 -21.75 18.97 0.89
C GLY A 949 -20.79 18.40 1.94
N ILE A 950 -19.50 18.76 1.85
CA ILE A 950 -18.52 18.47 2.89
C ILE A 950 -18.74 19.45 4.03
N ARG A 951 -18.88 18.94 5.25
CA ARG A 951 -19.19 19.77 6.40
C ARG A 951 -17.98 20.62 6.81
N MET A 952 -18.19 21.92 6.84
CA MET A 952 -17.32 22.91 7.48
C MET A 952 -18.07 23.46 8.69
N ARG A 953 -17.47 23.43 9.88
CA ARG A 953 -18.16 23.87 11.11
C ARG A 953 -18.20 25.39 11.19
N VAL A 954 -17.13 26.02 10.73
CA VAL A 954 -17.02 27.47 10.54
C VAL A 954 -16.70 27.74 9.08
N GLY A 955 -17.43 28.67 8.46
CA GLY A 955 -17.19 29.05 7.07
C GLY A 955 -15.79 29.63 6.89
N LEU A 956 -15.13 29.35 5.77
CA LEU A 956 -13.79 29.89 5.53
C LEU A 956 -13.80 31.44 5.52
N GLU A 957 -14.83 32.03 4.92
CA GLU A 957 -15.04 33.49 4.86
C GLU A 957 -15.20 34.12 6.25
N GLU A 958 -15.81 33.40 7.20
CA GLU A 958 -16.01 33.90 8.57
C GLU A 958 -14.69 34.03 9.34
N VAL A 959 -13.68 33.23 8.99
CA VAL A 959 -12.36 33.23 9.63
C VAL A 959 -11.35 34.12 8.91
N VAL A 960 -11.48 34.24 7.59
CA VAL A 960 -10.54 34.98 6.74
C VAL A 960 -10.99 36.42 6.49
N GLY A 961 -12.31 36.69 6.50
CA GLY A 961 -12.92 37.97 6.12
C GLY A 961 -12.47 39.20 6.92
N GLU A 962 -11.88 39.02 8.10
CA GLU A 962 -11.29 40.14 8.86
C GLU A 962 -9.97 40.68 8.27
N LEU A 963 -9.32 39.95 7.36
CA LEU A 963 -8.06 40.37 6.72
C LEU A 963 -8.27 41.06 5.38
N GLU A 964 -9.33 40.71 4.64
CA GLU A 964 -9.63 41.28 3.33
C GLU A 964 -9.95 42.79 3.42
N ASP A 965 -10.65 43.24 4.46
CA ASP A 965 -10.94 44.67 4.69
C ASP A 965 -9.66 45.53 4.88
N THR A 966 -8.54 44.92 5.30
CA THR A 966 -7.25 45.62 5.45
C THR A 966 -6.33 45.50 4.24
N SER A 967 -6.54 44.49 3.40
CA SER A 967 -5.78 44.31 2.15
C SER A 967 -6.47 44.96 0.96
N GLU A 968 -7.80 45.02 0.89
CA GLU A 968 -8.52 45.74 -0.15
C GLU A 968 -8.37 47.26 0.02
N THR A 969 -8.39 47.79 1.25
CA THR A 969 -8.06 49.20 1.49
C THR A 969 -6.59 49.56 1.23
N LYS A 970 -5.69 48.57 1.18
CA LYS A 970 -4.28 48.76 0.74
C LYS A 970 -4.07 48.48 -0.75
N ALA A 971 -4.86 47.59 -1.36
CA ALA A 971 -4.83 47.29 -2.78
C ALA A 971 -5.51 48.40 -3.60
N GLU A 972 -6.63 48.96 -3.14
CA GLU A 972 -7.25 50.14 -3.77
C GLU A 972 -6.42 51.42 -3.61
N ALA A 973 -5.58 51.50 -2.57
CA ALA A 973 -4.60 52.58 -2.43
C ALA A 973 -3.33 52.35 -3.27
N ALA A 974 -2.97 51.09 -3.58
CA ALA A 974 -1.78 50.75 -4.38
C ALA A 974 -2.07 50.65 -5.89
N ASP A 975 -3.30 50.30 -6.30
CA ASP A 975 -3.74 50.22 -7.71
C ASP A 975 -4.03 51.61 -8.32
N SER A 976 -3.73 52.69 -7.60
CA SER A 976 -3.82 54.07 -8.10
C SER A 976 -2.46 54.69 -8.50
N GLU A 977 -1.34 53.97 -8.33
CA GLU A 977 -0.02 54.39 -8.80
C GLU A 977 0.48 53.50 -9.95
N ASP A 978 0.00 53.83 -11.15
CA ASP A 978 0.71 53.82 -12.44
C ASP A 978 1.84 52.78 -12.65
N ASP A 979 1.45 51.51 -12.84
CA ASP A 979 2.33 50.40 -13.27
C ASP A 979 2.77 50.53 -14.76
N GLY A 980 2.50 51.67 -15.40
CA GLY A 980 2.93 52.00 -16.76
C GLY A 980 4.34 52.59 -16.86
N ASP A 981 4.89 53.09 -15.75
CA ASP A 981 6.07 53.96 -15.78
C ASP A 981 7.42 53.23 -15.54
N GLU A 982 7.44 52.02 -14.97
CA GLU A 982 8.71 51.30 -14.69
C GLU A 982 9.43 50.86 -15.98
N ILE A 983 8.68 50.35 -16.96
CA ILE A 983 9.23 49.91 -18.25
C ILE A 983 9.73 51.11 -19.07
N GLU A 984 9.04 52.26 -18.98
CA GLU A 984 9.44 53.48 -19.68
C GLU A 984 10.60 54.20 -18.97
N HIS A 985 10.69 54.10 -17.65
CA HIS A 985 11.80 54.58 -16.84
C HIS A 985 13.09 53.80 -17.14
N ASP A 986 13.01 52.47 -17.15
CA ASP A 986 14.14 51.59 -17.50
C ASP A 986 14.60 51.78 -18.95
N ALA A 987 13.65 51.99 -19.88
CA ALA A 987 13.97 52.30 -21.27
C ALA A 987 14.65 53.68 -21.42
N ARG A 988 14.33 54.67 -20.57
CA ARG A 988 15.00 55.98 -20.55
C ARG A 988 16.38 55.91 -19.92
N GLU A 989 16.57 55.17 -18.83
CA GLU A 989 17.87 54.92 -18.20
C GLU A 989 18.83 54.21 -19.17
N LEU A 990 18.37 53.19 -19.89
CA LEU A 990 19.18 52.46 -20.88
C LEU A 990 19.56 53.31 -22.10
N ARG A 991 18.69 54.25 -22.53
CA ARG A 991 19.03 55.22 -23.58
C ARG A 991 20.04 56.27 -23.11
N ARG A 992 20.05 56.60 -21.83
CA ARG A 992 20.99 57.56 -21.21
C ARG A 992 22.39 56.97 -21.03
N LEU A 993 22.50 55.64 -20.92
CA LEU A 993 23.74 54.91 -20.67
C LEU A 993 24.47 54.41 -21.92
N MET A 994 23.99 54.74 -23.13
CA MET A 994 24.75 54.44 -24.36
C MET A 994 25.88 55.45 -24.58
N PRO A 995 27.15 55.01 -24.67
CA PRO A 995 28.23 55.86 -25.15
C PRO A 995 28.25 55.81 -26.68
N TYR A 996 27.79 56.90 -27.31
CA TYR A 996 27.82 57.25 -28.76
C TYR A 996 27.69 56.14 -29.80
#